data_AF-A0A0K6HUG4-F1
#
_entry.id   AF-A0A0K6HUG4-F1
#
_cell.length_a   1.000
_cell.length_b   1.000
_cell.length_c   1.000
_cell.angle_alpha   90.00
_cell.angle_beta   90.00
_cell.angle_gamma   90.00
#
_symmetry.space_group_name_H-M   'P 1'
#
loop_
_entity.id
_entity.type
_entity.pdbx_description
1 polymer ?
#
loop_
_entity_poly.entity_id
_entity_poly.type
_entity_poly.pdbx_seq_one_letter_code
_entity_poly.pdbx_strand_id
1 'polypeptide(L)'
;MPDAAMPLHLSEETARFLQSGLSIILASAADGEPSVGRALACRVSEGGAVVELFVVAEKAQPLLDHLRGGAPIAVAFTRPSTHRTLQIKAATAELRPLTAQDRAFIARSQQAFVADVELLMGPHQGALLRAALGSPEDADLRIVVRPNASFEQTPGPRAGQPLTSAQAAPRADPSSAIDLPARLEHDFAARQSNATLRPERRSRPVSLAAIRACLEGIIPAAVASCAPDGTPNVTYVSQVEYVDADHVALTFQFFNKTRENVLANPRVSVLLIHPDTGQSFRLALHYLRTESEGPLFEAMKARLAGIASHSGMARVFRLLGADVYRVRRIDPVPGMVLVVEDPPCCRLEALRRMGARLQNAGDLSELTQTVLDDLAQHLDMQHSMVLLLDPARSALYAVASRGYADSGVGAEIALGQGVIGVAGQQRTPIRIGYYTQDSAYSQAIRAELGDAERHALETEIPLPGLPQPHSQLAVPICQSGRLLGVLFVESTRNLRFDAADEDTLVVLAQQLGQAIVLLLAQADDPAEPGASAAPTPPRDAAPLMVRHFAANDSVFLDEHYLIKGVAGAIFMRLVRDYVRQGRTAFSNKELRLDSALGLPDLTDNLEARLILLDRRLAEQQRGVLLEKTGRGRFRLVVQRPLRLVETPGSD
;
A
#
# COMPACT_ATOMS: atom_id res chain seq x y z
N MET A 1 18.12 -38.61 -32.86
CA MET A 1 19.22 -38.01 -32.08
C MET A 1 18.76 -36.62 -31.69
N PRO A 2 18.67 -36.26 -30.41
CA PRO A 2 18.33 -34.89 -30.05
C PRO A 2 19.52 -34.00 -30.43
N ASP A 3 19.23 -32.90 -31.12
CA ASP A 3 20.21 -31.88 -31.51
C ASP A 3 21.04 -31.49 -30.28
N ALA A 4 22.34 -31.76 -30.32
CA ALA A 4 23.26 -31.31 -29.28
C ALA A 4 23.31 -29.78 -29.36
N ALA A 5 22.50 -29.11 -28.53
CA ALA A 5 22.45 -27.65 -28.47
C ALA A 5 23.88 -27.11 -28.40
N MET A 6 24.28 -26.34 -29.42
CA MET A 6 25.64 -25.84 -29.52
C MET A 6 26.00 -25.05 -28.25
N PRO A 7 27.20 -25.24 -27.69
CA PRO A 7 27.63 -24.50 -26.52
C PRO A 7 27.66 -22.99 -26.83
N LEU A 8 26.98 -22.20 -26.00
CA LEU A 8 26.93 -20.75 -26.13
C LEU A 8 28.16 -20.13 -25.46
N HIS A 9 28.90 -19.33 -26.21
CA HIS A 9 29.97 -18.49 -25.67
C HIS A 9 29.43 -17.10 -25.36
N LEU A 10 29.50 -16.70 -24.09
CA LEU A 10 29.10 -15.37 -23.64
C LEU A 10 30.11 -14.33 -24.15
N SER A 11 29.61 -13.19 -24.65
CA SER A 11 30.47 -12.07 -25.06
C SER A 11 31.26 -11.53 -23.86
N GLU A 12 32.39 -10.89 -24.12
CA GLU A 12 33.22 -10.29 -23.07
C GLU A 12 32.44 -9.27 -22.23
N GLU A 13 31.57 -8.48 -22.87
CA GLU A 13 30.68 -7.54 -22.16
C GLU A 13 29.71 -8.28 -21.22
N THR A 14 29.09 -9.36 -21.70
CA THR A 14 28.18 -10.17 -20.89
C THR A 14 28.92 -10.79 -19.72
N ALA A 15 30.11 -11.37 -19.97
CA ALA A 15 30.95 -11.94 -18.94
C ALA A 15 31.36 -10.91 -17.88
N ARG A 16 31.65 -9.67 -18.29
CA ARG A 16 31.97 -8.57 -17.36
C ARG A 16 30.77 -8.15 -16.52
N PHE A 17 29.59 -8.06 -17.14
CA PHE A 17 28.34 -7.73 -16.45
C PHE A 17 27.99 -8.80 -15.41
N LEU A 18 28.00 -10.09 -15.77
CA LEU A 18 27.68 -11.21 -14.87
C LEU A 18 28.56 -11.27 -13.61
N GLN A 19 29.77 -10.72 -13.68
CA GLN A 19 30.76 -10.71 -12.59
C GLN A 19 30.75 -9.40 -11.79
N SER A 20 29.85 -8.44 -12.08
CA SER A 20 29.89 -7.10 -11.49
C SER A 20 29.25 -6.98 -10.10
N GLY A 21 29.01 -8.08 -9.40
CA GLY A 21 28.24 -8.09 -8.14
C GLY A 21 26.75 -7.88 -8.38
N LEU A 22 26.05 -8.97 -8.70
CA LEU A 22 24.63 -8.93 -9.09
C LEU A 22 23.76 -9.73 -8.11
N SER A 23 22.45 -9.50 -8.19
CA SER A 23 21.47 -10.40 -7.61
C SER A 23 21.34 -11.64 -8.49
N ILE A 24 21.56 -12.83 -7.94
CA ILE A 24 21.59 -14.08 -8.72
C ILE A 24 20.57 -15.06 -8.17
N ILE A 25 19.56 -15.37 -8.99
CA ILE A 25 18.52 -16.36 -8.69
C ILE A 25 18.66 -17.55 -9.64
N LEU A 26 18.39 -18.73 -9.10
CA LEU A 26 18.57 -20.01 -9.76
C LEU A 26 17.23 -20.75 -9.77
N ALA A 27 16.94 -21.46 -10.85
CA ALA A 27 15.88 -22.46 -10.90
C ALA A 27 16.32 -23.75 -11.56
N SER A 28 15.77 -24.86 -11.06
CA SER A 28 15.85 -26.18 -11.70
C SER A 28 14.53 -26.90 -11.48
N ALA A 29 14.18 -27.85 -12.35
CA ALA A 29 12.93 -28.59 -12.26
C ALA A 29 13.14 -30.08 -12.53
N ALA A 30 12.50 -30.92 -11.71
CA ALA A 30 12.47 -32.37 -11.86
C ALA A 30 11.02 -32.84 -11.70
N ASP A 31 10.56 -33.77 -12.55
CA ASP A 31 9.20 -34.32 -12.52
C ASP A 31 8.09 -33.24 -12.50
N GLY A 32 8.33 -32.13 -13.20
CA GLY A 32 7.42 -30.98 -13.23
C GLY A 32 7.33 -30.19 -11.92
N GLU A 33 8.15 -30.46 -10.92
CA GLU A 33 8.28 -29.66 -9.71
C GLU A 33 9.46 -28.68 -9.87
N PRO A 34 9.21 -27.36 -9.99
CA PRO A 34 10.28 -26.37 -10.00
C PRO A 34 10.82 -26.13 -8.58
N SER A 35 12.09 -25.75 -8.51
CA SER A 35 12.76 -25.32 -7.28
C SER A 35 13.51 -24.02 -7.53
N VAL A 36 13.61 -23.17 -6.51
CA VAL A 36 14.30 -21.88 -6.57
C VAL A 36 15.42 -21.79 -5.53
N GLY A 37 16.53 -21.17 -5.91
CA GLY A 37 17.69 -20.91 -5.07
C GLY A 37 18.36 -19.58 -5.41
N ARG A 38 19.47 -19.30 -4.73
CA ARG A 38 20.29 -18.10 -4.95
C ARG A 38 21.78 -18.46 -4.97
N ALA A 39 22.55 -17.64 -5.68
CA ALA A 39 24.01 -17.67 -5.62
C ALA A 39 24.55 -16.37 -5.00
N LEU A 40 25.70 -16.48 -4.35
CA LEU A 40 26.41 -15.37 -3.73
C LEU A 40 27.23 -14.56 -4.75
N ALA A 41 27.73 -15.24 -5.78
CA ALA A 41 28.59 -14.66 -6.80
C ALA A 41 28.57 -15.53 -8.07
N CYS A 42 29.08 -14.94 -9.16
CA CYS A 42 29.25 -15.60 -10.44
C CYS A 42 30.65 -15.29 -10.98
N ARG A 43 31.35 -16.31 -11.49
CA ARG A 43 32.61 -16.18 -12.23
C ARG A 43 32.41 -16.76 -13.62
N VAL A 44 32.97 -16.11 -14.64
CA VAL A 44 32.88 -16.57 -16.04
C VAL A 44 34.28 -16.90 -16.53
N SER A 45 34.45 -18.04 -17.18
CA SER A 45 35.74 -18.44 -17.74
C SER A 45 36.19 -17.49 -18.84
N GLU A 46 37.49 -17.47 -19.10
CA GLU A 46 38.03 -16.87 -20.32
C GLU A 46 37.35 -17.49 -21.54
N GLY A 47 36.98 -16.66 -22.53
CA GLY A 47 36.21 -17.06 -23.70
C GLY A 47 34.71 -17.35 -23.46
N GLY A 48 34.18 -17.15 -22.24
CA GLY A 48 32.75 -17.11 -21.98
C GLY A 48 32.00 -18.45 -22.05
N ALA A 49 32.71 -19.59 -22.09
CA ALA A 49 32.13 -20.92 -22.30
C ALA A 49 31.58 -21.56 -21.02
N VAL A 50 32.13 -21.19 -19.86
CA VAL A 50 31.79 -21.77 -18.57
C VAL A 50 31.42 -20.65 -17.60
N VAL A 51 30.33 -20.87 -16.87
CA VAL A 51 29.87 -20.01 -15.78
C VAL A 51 29.92 -20.81 -14.48
N GLU A 52 30.52 -20.24 -13.44
CA GLU A 52 30.62 -20.84 -12.11
C GLU A 52 29.81 -20.00 -11.12
N LEU A 53 28.91 -20.64 -10.39
CA LEU A 53 28.03 -20.01 -9.43
C LEU A 53 28.38 -20.52 -8.03
N PHE A 54 28.56 -19.59 -7.09
CA PHE A 54 28.94 -19.92 -5.73
C PHE A 54 27.69 -19.90 -4.84
N VAL A 55 27.42 -20.99 -4.14
CA VAL A 55 26.20 -21.15 -3.35
C VAL A 55 26.53 -21.61 -1.93
N VAL A 56 25.59 -21.37 -1.02
CA VAL A 56 25.51 -22.04 0.29
C VAL A 56 24.61 -23.25 0.11
N ALA A 57 25.16 -24.46 0.14
CA ALA A 57 24.46 -25.67 -0.27
C ALA A 57 23.21 -25.93 0.56
N GLU A 58 23.29 -25.73 1.89
CA GLU A 58 22.15 -25.93 2.80
C GLU A 58 20.95 -25.03 2.43
N LYS A 59 21.20 -23.82 1.92
CA LYS A 59 20.13 -22.89 1.47
C LYS A 59 19.49 -23.33 0.15
N ALA A 60 20.20 -24.07 -0.69
CA ALA A 60 19.82 -24.43 -2.05
C ALA A 60 19.43 -25.92 -2.22
N GLN A 61 19.25 -26.68 -1.14
CA GLN A 61 19.16 -28.14 -1.17
C GLN A 61 18.18 -28.74 -2.22
N PRO A 62 16.90 -28.32 -2.31
CA PRO A 62 15.99 -28.90 -3.32
C PRO A 62 16.45 -28.68 -4.76
N LEU A 63 17.06 -27.52 -5.04
CA LEU A 63 17.63 -27.23 -6.35
C LEU A 63 18.84 -28.12 -6.62
N LEU A 64 19.71 -28.31 -5.62
CA LEU A 64 20.87 -29.19 -5.76
C LEU A 64 20.46 -30.66 -5.97
N ASP A 65 19.37 -31.11 -5.35
CA ASP A 65 18.83 -32.46 -5.55
C ASP A 65 18.38 -32.67 -7.01
N HIS A 66 17.71 -31.67 -7.62
CA HIS A 66 17.37 -31.72 -9.05
C HIS A 66 18.63 -31.81 -9.92
N LEU A 67 19.64 -30.97 -9.66
CA LEU A 67 20.87 -30.96 -10.45
C LEU A 67 21.66 -32.27 -10.35
N ARG A 68 21.70 -32.91 -9.15
CA ARG A 68 22.30 -34.24 -8.98
C ARG A 68 21.58 -35.31 -9.81
N GLY A 69 20.27 -35.15 -10.01
CA GLY A 69 19.45 -35.97 -10.91
C GLY A 69 19.64 -35.68 -12.40
N GLY A 70 20.51 -34.73 -12.77
CA GLY A 70 20.76 -34.35 -14.16
C GLY A 70 19.74 -33.36 -14.74
N ALA A 71 18.95 -32.70 -13.89
CA ALA A 71 17.97 -31.72 -14.33
C ALA A 71 18.63 -30.45 -14.94
N PRO A 72 17.94 -29.78 -15.87
CA PRO A 72 18.36 -28.49 -16.41
C PRO A 72 18.33 -27.36 -15.36
N ILE A 73 19.00 -26.25 -15.70
CA ILE A 73 19.10 -25.06 -14.84
C ILE A 73 18.86 -23.78 -15.64
N ALA A 74 18.17 -22.83 -15.00
CA ALA A 74 18.05 -21.45 -15.43
C ALA A 74 18.63 -20.53 -14.35
N VAL A 75 19.31 -19.47 -14.78
CA VAL A 75 19.99 -18.52 -13.88
C VAL A 75 19.72 -17.12 -14.37
N ALA A 76 19.12 -16.28 -13.52
CA ALA A 76 18.91 -14.88 -13.82
C ALA A 76 19.84 -14.00 -12.98
N PHE A 77 20.44 -13.02 -13.65
CA PHE A 77 21.37 -12.04 -13.11
C PHE A 77 20.75 -10.66 -13.23
N THR A 78 20.47 -10.02 -12.10
CA THR A 78 19.84 -8.70 -12.06
C THR A 78 20.75 -7.70 -11.38
N ARG A 79 20.90 -6.51 -11.98
CA ARG A 79 21.36 -5.32 -11.26
C ARG A 79 20.14 -4.61 -10.65
N PRO A 80 19.97 -4.62 -9.31
CA PRO A 80 18.83 -3.97 -8.68
C PRO A 80 18.63 -2.53 -9.12
N SER A 81 19.68 -1.70 -9.10
CA SER A 81 19.59 -0.26 -9.35
C SER A 81 19.04 0.14 -10.72
N THR A 82 19.22 -0.71 -11.73
CA THR A 82 18.80 -0.43 -13.12
C THR A 82 17.78 -1.42 -13.67
N HIS A 83 17.41 -2.43 -12.89
CA HIS A 83 16.62 -3.60 -13.31
C HIS A 83 17.19 -4.39 -14.51
N ARG A 84 18.41 -4.08 -14.99
CA ARG A 84 19.05 -4.81 -16.09
C ARG A 84 19.16 -6.28 -15.68
N THR A 85 18.48 -7.14 -16.43
CA THR A 85 18.38 -8.57 -16.10
C THR A 85 18.68 -9.43 -17.32
N LEU A 86 19.60 -10.37 -17.17
CA LEU A 86 19.89 -11.39 -18.17
C LEU A 86 19.62 -12.78 -17.59
N GLN A 87 19.13 -13.71 -18.40
CA GLN A 87 18.97 -15.11 -17.98
C GLN A 87 19.76 -16.03 -18.91
N ILE A 88 20.50 -16.98 -18.34
CA ILE A 88 21.11 -18.08 -19.07
C ILE A 88 20.40 -19.39 -18.73
N LYS A 89 20.47 -20.35 -19.64
CA LYS A 89 20.02 -21.73 -19.39
C LYS A 89 21.10 -22.73 -19.79
N ALA A 90 21.10 -23.87 -19.14
CA ALA A 90 21.95 -25.01 -19.47
C ALA A 90 21.18 -26.32 -19.26
N ALA A 91 21.47 -27.31 -20.11
CA ALA A 91 20.83 -28.63 -20.03
C ALA A 91 21.25 -29.42 -18.78
N THR A 92 22.47 -29.20 -18.29
CA THR A 92 23.03 -29.85 -17.10
C THR A 92 23.96 -28.89 -16.36
N ALA A 93 24.26 -29.21 -15.10
CA ALA A 93 25.27 -28.52 -14.30
C ALA A 93 26.13 -29.53 -13.53
N GLU A 94 27.41 -29.21 -13.32
CA GLU A 94 28.31 -30.00 -12.48
C GLU A 94 28.47 -29.36 -11.10
N LEU A 95 28.41 -30.17 -10.05
CA LEU A 95 28.64 -29.72 -8.67
C LEU A 95 30.10 -29.98 -8.28
N ARG A 96 30.81 -28.93 -7.86
CA ARG A 96 32.25 -28.98 -7.51
C ARG A 96 32.50 -28.32 -6.15
N PRO A 97 33.48 -28.78 -5.35
CA PRO A 97 33.87 -28.10 -4.11
C PRO A 97 34.52 -26.73 -4.40
N LEU A 98 34.53 -25.81 -3.44
CA LEU A 98 35.30 -24.56 -3.55
C LEU A 98 36.81 -24.81 -3.62
N THR A 99 37.51 -23.85 -4.22
CA THR A 99 38.96 -23.68 -4.18
C THR A 99 39.34 -22.60 -3.18
N ALA A 100 40.63 -22.55 -2.79
CA ALA A 100 41.14 -21.56 -1.86
C ALA A 100 40.97 -20.09 -2.34
N GLN A 101 40.88 -19.88 -3.66
CA GLN A 101 40.76 -18.53 -4.24
C GLN A 101 39.30 -18.03 -4.31
N ASP A 102 38.33 -18.90 -4.11
CA ASP A 102 36.92 -18.59 -4.36
C ASP A 102 36.33 -17.64 -3.30
N ARG A 103 36.70 -17.80 -2.02
CA ARG A 103 36.15 -16.96 -0.93
C ARG A 103 36.45 -15.47 -1.14
N ALA A 104 37.68 -15.14 -1.52
CA ALA A 104 38.08 -13.76 -1.80
C ALA A 104 37.32 -13.16 -3.00
N PHE A 105 37.00 -13.99 -4.00
CA PHE A 105 36.17 -13.57 -5.13
C PHE A 105 34.72 -13.30 -4.71
N ILE A 106 34.13 -14.22 -3.93
CA ILE A 106 32.76 -14.07 -3.41
C ILE A 106 32.63 -12.79 -2.57
N ALA A 107 33.59 -12.52 -1.68
CA ALA A 107 33.60 -11.32 -0.85
C ALA A 107 33.54 -10.02 -1.67
N ARG A 108 34.35 -9.92 -2.75
CA ARG A 108 34.32 -8.74 -3.64
C ARG A 108 32.98 -8.59 -4.37
N SER A 109 32.44 -9.70 -4.88
CA SER A 109 31.14 -9.70 -5.57
C SER A 109 30.01 -9.27 -4.63
N GLN A 110 29.99 -9.78 -3.41
CA GLN A 110 29.00 -9.39 -2.40
C GLN A 110 29.13 -7.92 -2.01
N GLN A 111 30.35 -7.40 -1.84
CA GLN A 111 30.56 -5.99 -1.52
C GLN A 111 29.99 -5.07 -2.61
N ALA A 112 30.22 -5.41 -3.89
CA ALA A 112 29.65 -4.67 -5.01
C ALA A 112 28.10 -4.76 -5.05
N PHE A 113 27.55 -5.94 -4.77
CA PHE A 113 26.09 -6.13 -4.70
C PHE A 113 25.45 -5.34 -3.54
N VAL A 114 26.07 -5.35 -2.36
CA VAL A 114 25.61 -4.55 -1.20
C VAL A 114 25.59 -3.07 -1.55
N ALA A 115 26.67 -2.57 -2.17
CA ALA A 115 26.74 -1.17 -2.59
C ALA A 115 25.61 -0.80 -3.58
N ASP A 116 25.28 -1.67 -4.54
CA ASP A 116 24.17 -1.44 -5.48
C ASP A 116 22.79 -1.42 -4.78
N VAL A 117 22.59 -2.29 -3.78
CA VAL A 117 21.35 -2.32 -2.99
C VAL A 117 21.22 -1.09 -2.08
N GLU A 118 22.33 -0.61 -1.50
CA GLU A 118 22.33 0.58 -0.64
C GLU A 118 21.95 1.86 -1.39
N LEU A 119 22.16 1.91 -2.71
CA LEU A 119 21.64 3.00 -3.57
C LEU A 119 20.11 3.04 -3.61
N LEU A 120 19.45 1.89 -3.42
CA LEU A 120 17.98 1.77 -3.48
C LEU A 120 17.34 1.87 -2.09
N MET A 121 17.91 1.16 -1.12
CA MET A 121 17.27 0.92 0.19
C MET A 121 17.88 1.77 1.30
N GLY A 122 18.80 2.68 0.96
CA GLY A 122 19.60 3.44 1.90
C GLY A 122 20.76 2.63 2.48
N PRO A 123 21.62 3.25 3.31
CA PRO A 123 22.84 2.64 3.81
C PRO A 123 22.58 1.50 4.81
N HIS A 124 23.64 0.73 5.12
CA HIS A 124 23.71 -0.29 6.17
C HIS A 124 22.96 -1.60 5.91
N GLN A 125 22.68 -1.93 4.64
CA GLN A 125 21.93 -3.14 4.26
C GLN A 125 22.76 -4.43 4.35
N GLY A 126 24.07 -4.33 4.59
CA GLY A 126 24.97 -5.48 4.60
C GLY A 126 24.66 -6.56 5.65
N ALA A 127 24.07 -6.20 6.79
CA ALA A 127 23.65 -7.19 7.81
C ALA A 127 22.45 -8.01 7.32
N LEU A 128 21.44 -7.33 6.78
CA LEU A 128 20.23 -7.96 6.22
C LEU A 128 20.58 -8.88 5.04
N LEU A 129 21.41 -8.39 4.11
CA LEU A 129 21.84 -9.17 2.96
C LEU A 129 22.67 -10.39 3.36
N ARG A 130 23.51 -10.31 4.40
CA ARG A 130 24.22 -11.49 4.94
C ARG A 130 23.27 -12.51 5.56
N ALA A 131 22.26 -12.09 6.32
CA ALA A 131 21.26 -13.01 6.86
C ALA A 131 20.51 -13.75 5.73
N ALA A 132 20.06 -12.98 4.73
CA ALA A 132 19.34 -13.51 3.58
C ALA A 132 20.18 -14.44 2.69
N LEU A 133 21.35 -13.98 2.25
CA LEU A 133 22.16 -14.67 1.26
C LEU A 133 23.14 -15.68 1.88
N GLY A 134 23.70 -15.36 3.05
CA GLY A 134 24.91 -15.97 3.59
C GLY A 134 26.14 -15.08 3.37
N SER A 135 27.21 -15.39 4.10
CA SER A 135 28.52 -14.76 4.00
C SER A 135 29.46 -15.54 3.07
N PRO A 136 30.62 -14.97 2.68
CA PRO A 136 31.61 -15.69 1.87
C PRO A 136 32.17 -16.94 2.56
N GLU A 137 32.11 -17.00 3.90
CA GLU A 137 32.55 -18.15 4.70
C GLU A 137 31.55 -19.30 4.67
N ASP A 138 30.26 -18.98 4.50
CA ASP A 138 29.18 -19.98 4.40
C ASP A 138 29.17 -20.70 3.04
N ALA A 139 29.86 -20.16 2.03
CA ALA A 139 29.96 -20.79 0.72
C ALA A 139 30.73 -22.11 0.79
N ASP A 140 30.12 -23.18 0.28
CA ASP A 140 30.64 -24.55 0.36
C ASP A 140 30.52 -25.34 -0.96
N LEU A 141 29.81 -24.80 -1.96
CA LEU A 141 29.66 -25.44 -3.27
C LEU A 141 29.76 -24.48 -4.47
N ARG A 142 30.33 -24.99 -5.57
CA ARG A 142 30.28 -24.41 -6.91
C ARG A 142 29.33 -25.19 -7.81
N ILE A 143 28.47 -24.48 -8.53
CA ILE A 143 27.68 -25.01 -9.64
C ILE A 143 28.34 -24.54 -10.93
N VAL A 144 28.87 -25.47 -11.72
CA VAL A 144 29.55 -25.22 -12.99
C VAL A 144 28.57 -25.49 -14.13
N VAL A 145 28.28 -24.46 -14.91
CA VAL A 145 27.29 -24.49 -16.00
C VAL A 145 27.92 -24.13 -17.33
N ARG A 146 27.49 -24.84 -18.38
CA ARG A 146 27.84 -24.55 -19.78
C ARG A 146 26.56 -24.04 -20.46
N PRO A 147 26.42 -22.72 -20.64
CA PRO A 147 25.20 -22.16 -21.21
C PRO A 147 24.94 -22.71 -22.62
N ASN A 148 23.67 -22.98 -22.93
CA ASN A 148 23.22 -23.31 -24.28
C ASN A 148 22.19 -22.30 -24.81
N ALA A 149 21.71 -21.39 -23.96
CA ALA A 149 20.84 -20.29 -24.34
C ALA A 149 21.02 -19.11 -23.37
N SER A 150 20.77 -17.90 -23.87
CA SER A 150 20.73 -16.67 -23.08
C SER A 150 19.62 -15.74 -23.57
N PHE A 151 19.05 -14.98 -22.65
CA PHE A 151 17.84 -14.18 -22.86
C PHE A 151 17.94 -12.82 -22.18
N GLU A 152 17.43 -11.79 -22.84
CA GLU A 152 17.10 -10.50 -22.22
C GLU A 152 15.89 -10.71 -21.31
N GLN A 153 15.99 -10.28 -20.06
CA GLN A 153 14.93 -10.37 -19.06
C GLN A 153 14.68 -9.03 -18.37
N THR A 154 15.35 -7.96 -18.81
CA THR A 154 15.05 -6.61 -18.34
C THR A 154 13.59 -6.27 -18.67
N PRO A 155 12.77 -5.83 -17.69
CA PRO A 155 11.39 -5.45 -17.94
C PRO A 155 11.26 -4.48 -19.11
N GLY A 156 10.41 -4.82 -20.08
CA GLY A 156 10.19 -4.02 -21.29
C GLY A 156 9.92 -4.86 -22.55
N PRO A 157 9.80 -4.23 -23.73
CA PRO A 157 9.36 -4.90 -24.97
C PRO A 157 10.25 -6.05 -25.46
N ARG A 158 11.52 -6.08 -25.04
CA ARG A 158 12.49 -7.12 -25.42
C ARG A 158 12.61 -8.25 -24.39
N ALA A 159 11.89 -8.19 -23.28
CA ALA A 159 11.91 -9.24 -22.27
C ALA A 159 11.50 -10.59 -22.89
N GLY A 160 12.29 -11.63 -22.63
CA GLY A 160 12.09 -12.97 -23.20
C GLY A 160 12.80 -13.23 -24.53
N GLN A 161 13.39 -12.20 -25.17
CA GLN A 161 14.08 -12.40 -26.45
C GLN A 161 15.46 -13.05 -26.25
N PRO A 162 15.87 -14.00 -27.12
CA PRO A 162 17.23 -14.54 -27.12
C PRO A 162 18.26 -13.45 -27.36
N LEU A 163 19.37 -13.48 -26.61
CA LEU A 163 20.51 -12.60 -26.89
C LEU A 163 21.31 -13.21 -28.05
N THR A 164 21.35 -12.55 -29.19
CA THR A 164 22.27 -12.91 -30.27
C THR A 164 23.63 -12.25 -30.05
N SER A 165 24.71 -12.90 -30.49
CA SER A 165 26.10 -12.45 -30.32
C SER A 165 26.40 -11.04 -30.87
N ALA A 166 25.50 -10.46 -31.67
CA ALA A 166 25.64 -9.14 -32.29
C ALA A 166 24.84 -8.00 -31.60
N GLN A 167 24.04 -8.28 -30.56
CA GLN A 167 23.11 -7.29 -29.96
C GLN A 167 23.61 -6.60 -28.68
N ALA A 168 24.88 -6.79 -28.33
CA ALA A 168 25.58 -6.11 -27.24
C ALA A 168 26.01 -4.68 -27.64
N ALA A 169 25.05 -3.84 -28.06
CA ALA A 169 25.30 -2.41 -28.29
C ALA A 169 25.03 -1.64 -26.99
N PRO A 170 25.85 -0.61 -26.66
CA PRO A 170 25.73 0.11 -25.39
C PRO A 170 24.39 0.84 -25.33
N ARG A 171 23.64 0.61 -24.25
CA ARG A 171 22.74 1.66 -23.73
C ARG A 171 23.60 2.57 -22.87
N ALA A 172 23.60 3.87 -23.18
CA ALA A 172 24.13 4.87 -22.28
C ALA A 172 23.43 4.71 -20.92
N ASP A 173 24.22 4.58 -19.85
CA ASP A 173 23.72 4.77 -18.49
C ASP A 173 23.15 6.20 -18.43
N PRO A 174 21.88 6.40 -18.06
CA PRO A 174 21.39 7.72 -17.70
C PRO A 174 21.93 8.07 -16.30
N SER A 175 23.26 8.10 -16.13
CA SER A 175 23.93 8.51 -14.90
C SER A 175 24.57 9.90 -15.00
N SER A 176 24.30 10.65 -16.07
CA SER A 176 24.72 12.05 -16.14
C SER A 176 23.55 12.95 -15.72
N ALA A 177 23.69 13.50 -14.51
CA ALA A 177 22.85 14.51 -13.86
C ALA A 177 21.67 13.99 -13.01
N ILE A 178 21.99 13.51 -11.81
CA ILE A 178 21.14 13.74 -10.64
C ILE A 178 22.04 14.39 -9.59
N ASP A 179 21.84 15.70 -9.40
CA ASP A 179 22.48 16.47 -8.34
C ASP A 179 21.74 16.14 -7.03
N LEU A 180 22.42 15.49 -6.08
CA LEU A 180 21.84 15.08 -4.81
C LEU A 180 21.73 16.29 -3.85
N PRO A 181 20.52 16.71 -3.42
CA PRO A 181 20.42 17.57 -2.25
C PRO A 181 20.74 16.76 -0.99
N ALA A 182 21.78 17.17 -0.27
CA ALA A 182 22.09 16.66 1.06
C ALA A 182 21.01 17.09 2.06
N ARG A 183 20.23 16.12 2.57
CA ARG A 183 19.74 15.97 3.96
C ARG A 183 18.47 15.12 4.01
N LEU A 184 18.56 13.98 4.71
CA LEU A 184 17.63 13.47 5.73
C LEU A 184 17.98 11.99 6.00
N GLU A 185 19.06 11.80 6.77
CA GLU A 185 19.32 10.57 7.52
C GLU A 185 18.27 10.48 8.65
N HIS A 186 17.78 9.28 9.01
CA HIS A 186 17.69 8.80 10.41
C HIS A 186 16.88 7.49 10.64
N ASP A 187 15.99 7.02 9.76
CA ASP A 187 15.04 5.98 10.22
C ASP A 187 15.49 4.49 10.11
N PHE A 188 16.39 4.13 9.18
CA PHE A 188 16.90 2.74 9.10
C PHE A 188 18.18 2.52 9.92
N ALA A 189 19.06 3.53 9.99
CA ALA A 189 20.36 3.43 10.65
C ALA A 189 20.25 3.19 12.17
N ALA A 190 19.21 3.75 12.81
CA ALA A 190 19.02 3.63 14.25
C ALA A 190 18.67 2.20 14.71
N ARG A 191 18.12 1.34 13.83
CA ARG A 191 17.74 -0.05 14.18
C ARG A 191 18.85 -1.08 13.95
N GLN A 192 19.90 -0.75 13.20
CA GLN A 192 20.83 -1.77 12.65
C GLN A 192 22.31 -1.59 13.04
N SER A 193 22.66 -0.56 13.82
CA SER A 193 24.05 -0.29 14.20
C SER A 193 24.66 -1.29 15.22
N ASN A 194 23.84 -2.16 15.82
CA ASN A 194 24.25 -3.26 16.72
C ASN A 194 23.53 -4.59 16.39
N ALA A 195 23.39 -4.92 15.11
CA ALA A 195 22.60 -6.08 14.70
C ALA A 195 23.25 -7.42 15.10
N THR A 196 22.55 -8.21 15.92
CA THR A 196 22.99 -9.54 16.36
C THR A 196 22.36 -10.61 15.47
N LEU A 197 23.19 -11.54 14.96
CA LEU A 197 22.74 -12.70 14.18
C LEU A 197 22.55 -13.92 15.09
N ARG A 198 21.53 -14.73 14.82
CA ARG A 198 21.30 -16.02 15.49
C ARG A 198 20.91 -17.12 14.49
N PRO A 199 21.21 -18.40 14.77
CA PRO A 199 20.71 -19.50 13.95
C PRO A 199 19.19 -19.58 14.01
N GLU A 200 18.58 -19.94 12.88
CA GLU A 200 17.15 -20.26 12.79
C GLU A 200 16.80 -21.43 13.74
N ARG A 201 15.68 -21.30 14.47
CA ARG A 201 15.17 -22.37 15.35
C ARG A 201 14.32 -23.34 14.54
N ARG A 202 14.87 -24.52 14.22
CA ARG A 202 14.08 -25.61 13.61
C ARG A 202 12.92 -26.06 14.51
N SER A 203 11.82 -26.49 13.88
CA SER A 203 10.75 -27.39 14.38
C SER A 203 9.33 -26.83 14.70
N ARG A 204 8.82 -25.86 13.94
CA ARG A 204 7.34 -25.70 13.83
C ARG A 204 6.90 -25.50 12.38
N PRO A 205 5.74 -26.05 11.97
CA PRO A 205 5.14 -25.68 10.70
C PRO A 205 4.92 -24.17 10.67
N VAL A 206 5.48 -23.52 9.67
CA VAL A 206 5.37 -22.07 9.47
C VAL A 206 4.03 -21.81 8.76
N SER A 207 3.16 -21.01 9.35
CA SER A 207 1.92 -20.59 8.70
C SER A 207 2.18 -19.41 7.77
N LEU A 208 1.33 -19.22 6.77
CA LEU A 208 1.41 -18.06 5.88
C LEU A 208 1.23 -16.74 6.64
N ALA A 209 0.35 -16.74 7.65
CA ALA A 209 0.14 -15.62 8.56
C ALA A 209 1.43 -15.18 9.28
N ALA A 210 2.30 -16.13 9.67
CA ALA A 210 3.55 -15.85 10.36
C ALA A 210 4.62 -15.19 9.48
N ILE A 211 4.45 -15.23 8.14
CA ILE A 211 5.40 -14.68 7.18
C ILE A 211 4.80 -13.54 6.33
N ARG A 212 3.68 -12.93 6.75
CA ARG A 212 3.01 -11.84 6.00
C ARG A 212 3.94 -10.69 5.66
N ALA A 213 4.90 -10.36 6.53
CA ALA A 213 5.91 -9.33 6.24
C ALA A 213 6.72 -9.61 4.96
N CYS A 214 6.93 -10.89 4.62
CA CYS A 214 7.65 -11.28 3.39
C CYS A 214 6.80 -11.12 2.12
N LEU A 215 5.47 -10.96 2.26
CA LEU A 215 4.49 -10.88 1.18
C LEU A 215 4.23 -9.43 0.74
N GLU A 216 4.74 -8.46 1.49
CA GLU A 216 4.43 -7.03 1.25
C GLU A 216 5.13 -6.44 0.02
N GLY A 217 6.05 -7.18 -0.61
CA GLY A 217 6.79 -6.72 -1.80
C GLY A 217 7.96 -5.77 -1.48
N ILE A 218 8.33 -5.64 -0.19
CA ILE A 218 9.49 -4.85 0.25
C ILE A 218 10.80 -5.41 -0.35
N ILE A 219 10.97 -6.73 -0.26
CA ILE A 219 12.03 -7.44 -0.97
C ILE A 219 11.39 -8.25 -2.11
N PRO A 220 11.80 -8.04 -3.38
CA PRO A 220 11.26 -8.79 -4.51
C PRO A 220 11.41 -10.30 -4.34
N ALA A 221 10.33 -11.03 -4.64
CA ALA A 221 10.31 -12.48 -4.55
C ALA A 221 10.85 -13.13 -5.83
N ALA A 222 11.59 -14.22 -5.70
CA ALA A 222 12.05 -15.00 -6.85
C ALA A 222 11.08 -16.14 -7.14
N VAL A 223 10.65 -16.27 -8.39
CA VAL A 223 9.65 -17.25 -8.83
C VAL A 223 10.26 -18.20 -9.85
N ALA A 224 10.23 -19.49 -9.55
CA ALA A 224 10.63 -20.56 -10.45
C ALA A 224 9.39 -21.29 -10.99
N SER A 225 9.37 -21.47 -12.31
CA SER A 225 8.38 -22.28 -13.05
C SER A 225 9.11 -23.20 -14.02
N CYS A 226 8.42 -24.16 -14.63
CA CYS A 226 9.00 -24.96 -15.70
C CYS A 226 7.99 -25.24 -16.81
N ALA A 227 8.51 -25.34 -18.04
CA ALA A 227 7.74 -25.78 -19.18
C ALA A 227 7.45 -27.30 -19.10
N PRO A 228 6.49 -27.82 -19.87
CA PRO A 228 6.15 -29.25 -19.88
C PRO A 228 7.31 -30.19 -20.23
N ASP A 229 8.31 -29.68 -20.96
CA ASP A 229 9.54 -30.40 -21.31
C ASP A 229 10.59 -30.43 -20.17
N GLY A 230 10.27 -29.85 -19.01
CA GLY A 230 11.16 -29.72 -17.87
C GLY A 230 12.07 -28.49 -17.91
N THR A 231 12.02 -27.66 -18.97
CA THR A 231 12.87 -26.47 -19.06
C THR A 231 12.50 -25.45 -17.97
N PRO A 232 13.42 -25.10 -17.05
CA PRO A 232 13.12 -24.18 -15.95
C PRO A 232 13.12 -22.73 -16.44
N ASN A 233 12.44 -21.88 -15.68
CA ASN A 233 12.47 -20.43 -15.82
C ASN A 233 12.49 -19.79 -14.43
N VAL A 234 13.23 -18.70 -14.25
CA VAL A 234 13.27 -17.96 -13.00
C VAL A 234 13.13 -16.46 -13.25
N THR A 235 12.39 -15.76 -12.41
CA THR A 235 12.18 -14.32 -12.54
C THR A 235 11.87 -13.67 -11.20
N TYR A 236 12.00 -12.35 -11.11
CA TYR A 236 11.54 -11.59 -9.96
C TYR A 236 10.10 -11.15 -10.15
N VAL A 237 9.30 -11.26 -9.09
CA VAL A 237 7.99 -10.62 -8.99
C VAL A 237 8.06 -9.52 -7.95
N SER A 238 7.43 -8.38 -8.25
CA SER A 238 7.42 -7.22 -7.35
C SER A 238 6.63 -7.47 -6.07
N GLN A 239 5.65 -8.36 -6.11
CA GLN A 239 4.70 -8.56 -5.02
C GLN A 239 4.09 -9.96 -5.05
N VAL A 240 3.93 -10.53 -3.85
CA VAL A 240 3.20 -11.78 -3.58
C VAL A 240 2.11 -11.44 -2.58
N GLU A 241 0.87 -11.28 -3.01
CA GLU A 241 -0.22 -10.85 -2.14
C GLU A 241 -0.67 -11.97 -1.20
N TYR A 242 -0.85 -11.63 0.08
CA TYR A 242 -1.57 -12.50 1.01
C TYR A 242 -3.07 -12.45 0.70
N VAL A 243 -3.70 -13.61 0.46
CA VAL A 243 -5.15 -13.69 0.20
C VAL A 243 -5.88 -14.20 1.44
N ASP A 244 -5.46 -15.37 1.95
CA ASP A 244 -5.99 -15.99 3.16
C ASP A 244 -4.94 -16.96 3.73
N ALA A 245 -5.31 -17.82 4.69
CA ALA A 245 -4.37 -18.73 5.34
C ALA A 245 -3.68 -19.74 4.40
N ASP A 246 -4.33 -20.08 3.28
CA ASP A 246 -3.92 -21.13 2.35
C ASP A 246 -3.60 -20.59 0.95
N HIS A 247 -3.85 -19.31 0.66
CA HIS A 247 -3.70 -18.74 -0.67
C HIS A 247 -2.86 -17.47 -0.71
N VAL A 248 -2.10 -17.35 -1.80
CA VAL A 248 -1.38 -16.13 -2.19
C VAL A 248 -1.76 -15.76 -3.63
N ALA A 249 -1.57 -14.50 -4.00
CA ALA A 249 -1.70 -14.07 -5.39
C ALA A 249 -0.41 -13.46 -5.94
N LEU A 250 -0.07 -13.81 -7.17
CA LEU A 250 1.06 -13.21 -7.89
C LEU A 250 0.54 -12.25 -8.94
N THR A 251 1.26 -11.15 -9.09
CA THR A 251 0.95 -10.14 -10.09
C THR A 251 1.25 -10.68 -11.49
N PHE A 252 0.31 -10.53 -12.43
CA PHE A 252 0.51 -10.84 -13.85
C PHE A 252 0.74 -9.56 -14.66
N GLN A 253 2.01 -9.25 -14.89
CA GLN A 253 2.47 -8.19 -15.79
C GLN A 253 3.88 -8.56 -16.25
N PHE A 254 4.13 -8.58 -17.56
CA PHE A 254 5.44 -8.91 -18.18
C PHE A 254 5.94 -10.35 -18.06
N PHE A 255 5.25 -11.24 -17.34
CA PHE A 255 5.64 -12.63 -17.11
C PHE A 255 5.26 -13.59 -18.25
N ASN A 256 5.52 -13.26 -19.51
CA ASN A 256 5.05 -14.08 -20.64
C ASN A 256 5.48 -15.55 -20.50
N LYS A 257 6.78 -15.81 -20.26
CA LYS A 257 7.29 -17.19 -20.11
C LYS A 257 6.82 -17.87 -18.82
N THR A 258 6.85 -17.17 -17.68
CA THR A 258 6.40 -17.75 -16.41
C THR A 258 4.91 -18.08 -16.47
N ARG A 259 4.07 -17.22 -17.05
CA ARG A 259 2.65 -17.48 -17.22
C ARG A 259 2.37 -18.62 -18.18
N GLU A 260 3.04 -18.65 -19.33
CA GLU A 260 2.96 -19.81 -20.25
C GLU A 260 3.27 -21.12 -19.51
N ASN A 261 4.35 -21.14 -18.73
CA ASN A 261 4.73 -22.28 -17.93
C ASN A 261 3.66 -22.63 -16.88
N VAL A 262 3.13 -21.64 -16.15
CA VAL A 262 2.13 -21.86 -15.10
C VAL A 262 0.82 -22.43 -15.64
N LEU A 263 0.37 -21.94 -16.80
CA LEU A 263 -0.85 -22.43 -17.43
C LEU A 263 -0.69 -23.86 -17.97
N ALA A 264 0.53 -24.24 -18.39
CA ALA A 264 0.83 -25.59 -18.85
C ALA A 264 1.20 -26.56 -17.71
N ASN A 265 1.81 -26.04 -16.65
CA ASN A 265 2.19 -26.75 -15.44
C ASN A 265 1.88 -25.85 -14.22
N PRO A 266 0.81 -26.16 -13.45
CA PRO A 266 0.33 -25.27 -12.40
C PRO A 266 1.23 -25.22 -11.16
N ARG A 267 2.41 -25.85 -11.15
CA ARG A 267 3.34 -25.89 -10.02
C ARG A 267 4.38 -24.79 -10.13
N VAL A 268 4.56 -24.06 -9.03
CA VAL A 268 5.51 -22.93 -8.94
C VAL A 268 6.25 -22.99 -7.61
N SER A 269 7.51 -22.58 -7.60
CA SER A 269 8.25 -22.37 -6.36
C SER A 269 8.62 -20.90 -6.19
N VAL A 270 8.38 -20.34 -5.01
CA VAL A 270 8.64 -18.92 -4.70
C VAL A 270 9.62 -18.83 -3.54
N LEU A 271 10.64 -17.98 -3.66
CA LEU A 271 11.56 -17.65 -2.57
C LEU A 271 11.25 -16.24 -2.08
N LEU A 272 10.93 -16.16 -0.80
CA LEU A 272 10.64 -14.94 -0.07
C LEU A 272 11.75 -14.64 0.93
N ILE A 273 11.94 -13.36 1.26
CA ILE A 273 12.90 -12.90 2.26
C ILE A 273 12.17 -11.94 3.20
N HIS A 274 12.29 -12.17 4.51
CA HIS A 274 11.75 -11.27 5.50
C HIS A 274 12.52 -9.94 5.50
N PRO A 275 11.83 -8.79 5.38
CA PRO A 275 12.49 -7.49 5.22
C PRO A 275 13.35 -7.08 6.40
N ASP A 276 12.94 -7.40 7.63
CA ASP A 276 13.71 -7.02 8.82
C ASP A 276 14.70 -8.09 9.32
N THR A 277 14.35 -9.38 9.24
CA THR A 277 15.19 -10.45 9.81
C THR A 277 16.16 -11.06 8.79
N GLY A 278 15.89 -10.90 7.49
CA GLY A 278 16.60 -11.60 6.42
C GLY A 278 16.29 -13.08 6.32
N GLN A 279 15.40 -13.63 7.17
CA GLN A 279 15.00 -15.04 7.08
C GLN A 279 14.35 -15.32 5.73
N SER A 280 14.78 -16.40 5.06
CA SER A 280 14.22 -16.78 3.76
C SER A 280 13.23 -17.93 3.90
N PHE A 281 12.18 -17.92 3.08
CA PHE A 281 11.16 -18.96 3.05
C PHE A 281 10.90 -19.40 1.61
N ARG A 282 10.81 -20.72 1.38
CA ARG A 282 10.49 -21.29 0.09
C ARG A 282 9.05 -21.81 0.11
N LEU A 283 8.22 -21.31 -0.78
CA LEU A 283 6.84 -21.75 -0.96
C LEU A 283 6.77 -22.69 -2.16
N ALA A 284 6.01 -23.78 -2.00
CA ALA A 284 5.52 -24.60 -3.10
C ALA A 284 4.06 -24.21 -3.36
N LEU A 285 3.77 -23.73 -4.56
CA LEU A 285 2.49 -23.16 -4.94
C LEU A 285 1.82 -23.99 -6.04
N HIS A 286 0.49 -23.95 -6.05
CA HIS A 286 -0.34 -24.54 -7.10
C HIS A 286 -1.32 -23.50 -7.64
N TYR A 287 -1.21 -23.16 -8.92
CA TYR A 287 -2.09 -22.21 -9.60
C TYR A 287 -3.53 -22.71 -9.60
N LEU A 288 -4.47 -21.80 -9.33
CA LEU A 288 -5.90 -22.09 -9.32
C LEU A 288 -6.66 -21.32 -10.40
N ARG A 289 -6.47 -20.00 -10.47
CA ARG A 289 -7.23 -19.10 -11.35
C ARG A 289 -6.53 -17.76 -11.51
N THR A 290 -6.99 -16.96 -12.46
CA THR A 290 -6.63 -15.54 -12.59
C THR A 290 -7.86 -14.69 -12.31
N GLU A 291 -7.70 -13.66 -11.49
CA GLU A 291 -8.71 -12.62 -11.25
C GLU A 291 -8.27 -11.33 -11.95
N SER A 292 -9.09 -10.84 -12.90
CA SER A 292 -8.82 -9.59 -13.64
C SER A 292 -9.65 -8.41 -13.16
N GLU A 293 -10.51 -8.63 -12.17
CA GLU A 293 -11.41 -7.65 -11.56
C GLU A 293 -11.73 -8.07 -10.12
N GLY A 294 -12.40 -7.20 -9.38
CA GLY A 294 -12.81 -7.45 -8.00
C GLY A 294 -11.81 -6.96 -6.94
N PRO A 295 -12.11 -7.20 -5.65
CA PRO A 295 -11.40 -6.56 -4.54
C PRO A 295 -9.90 -6.87 -4.50
N LEU A 296 -9.51 -8.14 -4.71
CA LEU A 296 -8.11 -8.55 -4.72
C LEU A 296 -7.33 -7.87 -5.86
N PHE A 297 -7.90 -7.87 -7.07
CA PHE A 297 -7.28 -7.24 -8.23
C PHE A 297 -7.09 -5.73 -8.02
N GLU A 298 -8.10 -5.02 -7.52
CA GLU A 298 -8.01 -3.58 -7.29
C GLU A 298 -7.08 -3.23 -6.12
N ALA A 299 -7.02 -4.06 -5.07
CA ALA A 299 -6.05 -3.89 -3.98
C ALA A 299 -4.60 -4.05 -4.49
N MET A 300 -4.32 -5.10 -5.27
CA MET A 300 -3.02 -5.32 -5.89
C MET A 300 -2.68 -4.22 -6.88
N LYS A 301 -3.63 -3.77 -7.69
CA LYS A 301 -3.46 -2.68 -8.65
C LYS A 301 -3.14 -1.35 -7.96
N ALA A 302 -3.84 -1.01 -6.89
CA ALA A 302 -3.56 0.19 -6.11
C ALA A 302 -2.15 0.14 -5.49
N ARG A 303 -1.74 -1.02 -4.94
CA ARG A 303 -0.39 -1.20 -4.39
C ARG A 303 0.69 -1.12 -5.47
N LEU A 304 0.46 -1.74 -6.63
CA LEU A 304 1.36 -1.63 -7.78
C LEU A 304 1.47 -0.22 -8.34
N ALA A 305 0.38 0.55 -8.38
CA ALA A 305 0.42 1.95 -8.79
C ALA A 305 1.32 2.78 -7.86
N GLY A 306 1.26 2.51 -6.55
CA GLY A 306 2.20 3.04 -5.57
C GLY A 306 3.65 2.62 -5.81
N ILE A 307 3.92 1.40 -6.28
CA ILE A 307 5.28 0.95 -6.63
C ILE A 307 5.76 1.60 -7.94
N ALA A 308 4.90 1.70 -8.95
CA ALA A 308 5.27 2.15 -10.31
C ALA A 308 5.60 3.64 -10.41
N SER A 309 5.14 4.47 -9.48
CA SER A 309 5.45 5.91 -9.44
C SER A 309 6.95 6.20 -9.33
N HIS A 310 7.72 5.28 -8.76
CA HIS A 310 9.15 5.47 -8.48
C HIS A 310 10.06 5.30 -9.70
N SER A 311 9.57 4.73 -10.80
CA SER A 311 10.40 4.32 -11.95
C SER A 311 10.19 5.15 -13.21
N GLY A 312 9.25 6.11 -13.20
CA GLY A 312 8.77 6.76 -14.43
C GLY A 312 8.06 5.80 -15.40
N MET A 313 7.79 4.55 -14.96
CA MET A 313 7.18 3.49 -15.78
C MET A 313 5.68 3.34 -15.49
N ALA A 314 5.01 4.32 -14.89
CA ALA A 314 3.59 4.27 -14.54
C ALA A 314 2.67 3.90 -15.73
N ARG A 315 3.01 4.32 -16.95
CA ARG A 315 2.27 3.95 -18.19
C ARG A 315 2.51 2.51 -18.66
N VAL A 316 3.57 1.87 -18.17
CA VAL A 316 3.97 0.51 -18.54
C VAL A 316 3.41 -0.49 -17.52
N PHE A 317 3.45 -0.19 -16.22
CA PHE A 317 2.98 -1.06 -15.13
C PHE A 317 1.45 -1.11 -14.97
N ARG A 318 0.76 -1.66 -15.96
CA ARG A 318 -0.66 -2.04 -15.84
C ARG A 318 -0.75 -3.50 -15.37
N LEU A 319 -1.37 -3.71 -14.20
CA LEU A 319 -1.73 -5.06 -13.74
C LEU A 319 -2.72 -5.68 -14.74
N LEU A 320 -2.39 -6.83 -15.31
CA LEU A 320 -3.27 -7.56 -16.25
C LEU A 320 -4.13 -8.62 -15.53
N GLY A 321 -3.69 -9.08 -14.36
CA GLY A 321 -4.45 -10.00 -13.51
C GLY A 321 -3.73 -10.35 -12.21
N ALA A 322 -4.48 -10.89 -11.26
CA ALA A 322 -3.98 -11.50 -10.04
C ALA A 322 -4.09 -13.03 -10.17
N ASP A 323 -2.97 -13.71 -10.37
CA ASP A 323 -2.94 -15.17 -10.44
C ASP A 323 -2.99 -15.71 -9.00
N VAL A 324 -4.06 -16.43 -8.64
CA VAL A 324 -4.28 -16.99 -7.30
C VAL A 324 -3.71 -18.40 -7.22
N TYR A 325 -2.94 -18.67 -6.17
CA TYR A 325 -2.29 -19.93 -5.92
C TYR A 325 -2.66 -20.48 -4.54
N ARG A 326 -2.85 -21.80 -4.45
CA ARG A 326 -2.84 -22.52 -3.18
C ARG A 326 -1.42 -22.77 -2.72
N VAL A 327 -1.13 -22.49 -1.46
CA VAL A 327 0.12 -22.83 -0.79
C VAL A 327 0.08 -24.31 -0.41
N ARG A 328 0.98 -25.11 -0.98
CA ARG A 328 1.11 -26.55 -0.67
C ARG A 328 2.08 -26.79 0.48
N ARG A 329 3.15 -26.00 0.55
CA ARG A 329 4.20 -26.14 1.55
C ARG A 329 4.94 -24.83 1.75
N ILE A 330 5.38 -24.57 2.98
CA ILE A 330 6.26 -23.48 3.36
C ILE A 330 7.48 -24.09 4.04
N ASP A 331 8.65 -23.95 3.42
CA ASP A 331 9.92 -24.45 3.94
C ASP A 331 10.78 -23.26 4.40
N PRO A 332 11.09 -23.12 5.71
CA PRO A 332 12.11 -22.16 6.14
C PRO A 332 13.46 -22.55 5.53
N VAL A 333 14.17 -21.57 4.99
CA VAL A 333 15.51 -21.78 4.43
C VAL A 333 16.54 -21.58 5.54
N PRO A 334 17.42 -22.58 5.81
CA PRO A 334 18.39 -22.49 6.90
C PRO A 334 19.32 -21.28 6.78
N GLY A 335 19.75 -20.73 7.91
CA GLY A 335 20.70 -19.64 7.95
C GLY A 335 20.64 -18.80 9.20
N MET A 336 21.42 -17.73 9.21
CA MET A 336 21.37 -16.71 10.24
C MET A 336 20.18 -15.77 10.02
N VAL A 337 19.60 -15.29 11.11
CA VAL A 337 18.54 -14.27 11.12
C VAL A 337 18.96 -13.11 12.00
N LEU A 338 18.58 -11.89 11.61
CA LEU A 338 18.73 -10.70 12.46
C LEU A 338 17.68 -10.74 13.57
N VAL A 339 18.10 -10.36 14.77
CA VAL A 339 17.18 -10.11 15.88
C VAL A 339 16.53 -8.75 15.65
N VAL A 340 15.20 -8.72 15.59
CA VAL A 340 14.39 -7.51 15.45
C VAL A 340 13.69 -7.27 16.79
N GLU A 341 13.62 -6.01 17.22
CA GLU A 341 12.91 -5.63 18.44
C GLU A 341 11.40 -5.75 18.23
N ASP A 342 10.69 -6.22 19.27
CA ASP A 342 9.24 -6.24 19.26
C ASP A 342 8.69 -4.80 19.20
N PRO A 343 7.56 -4.56 18.50
CA PRO A 343 6.94 -3.24 18.49
C PRO A 343 6.59 -2.80 19.92
N PRO A 344 6.71 -1.50 20.23
CA PRO A 344 6.62 -0.98 21.59
C PRO A 344 5.20 -1.07 22.21
N CYS A 345 4.16 -1.33 21.42
CA CYS A 345 2.77 -1.36 21.89
C CYS A 345 2.10 -2.73 21.71
N CYS A 346 1.30 -3.13 22.71
CA CYS A 346 0.42 -4.28 22.61
C CYS A 346 -0.87 -3.89 21.88
N ARG A 347 -0.95 -4.18 20.58
CA ARG A 347 -2.11 -3.82 19.72
C ARG A 347 -3.44 -4.36 20.24
N LEU A 348 -3.46 -5.58 20.79
CA LEU A 348 -4.68 -6.16 21.37
C LEU A 348 -5.16 -5.40 22.60
N GLU A 349 -4.24 -4.93 23.44
CA GLU A 349 -4.59 -4.10 24.59
C GLU A 349 -5.12 -2.74 24.14
N ALA A 350 -4.48 -2.12 23.14
CA ALA A 350 -4.96 -0.89 22.53
C ALA A 350 -6.39 -1.06 21.99
N LEU A 351 -6.65 -2.08 21.16
CA LEU A 351 -7.98 -2.37 20.63
C LEU A 351 -9.04 -2.55 21.73
N ARG A 352 -8.72 -3.27 22.80
CA ARG A 352 -9.65 -3.47 23.92
C ARG A 352 -10.01 -2.13 24.60
N ARG A 353 -9.02 -1.25 24.80
CA ARG A 353 -9.23 0.07 25.41
C ARG A 353 -10.06 0.97 24.49
N MET A 354 -9.71 1.01 23.20
CA MET A 354 -10.41 1.79 22.17
C MET A 354 -11.87 1.35 22.05
N GLY A 355 -12.12 0.03 21.94
CA GLY A 355 -13.47 -0.51 21.86
C GLY A 355 -14.35 -0.11 23.05
N ALA A 356 -13.82 -0.12 24.28
CA ALA A 356 -14.56 0.32 25.46
C ALA A 356 -14.90 1.83 25.41
N ARG A 357 -14.04 2.67 24.85
CA ARG A 357 -14.32 4.11 24.69
C ARG A 357 -15.36 4.37 23.60
N LEU A 358 -15.26 3.70 22.45
CA LEU A 358 -16.21 3.85 21.35
C LEU A 358 -17.65 3.52 21.77
N GLN A 359 -17.85 2.52 22.63
CA GLN A 359 -19.17 2.15 23.16
C GLN A 359 -19.81 3.20 24.08
N ASN A 360 -19.01 4.12 24.63
CA ASN A 360 -19.48 5.17 25.52
C ASN A 360 -19.72 6.51 24.81
N ALA A 361 -19.41 6.62 23.52
CA ALA A 361 -19.67 7.83 22.75
C ALA A 361 -21.18 8.13 22.68
N GLY A 362 -21.56 9.37 22.99
CA GLY A 362 -22.95 9.79 23.06
C GLY A 362 -23.54 10.28 21.74
N ASP A 363 -22.71 10.53 20.73
CA ASP A 363 -23.08 10.90 19.36
C ASP A 363 -21.95 10.62 18.35
N LEU A 364 -22.25 10.84 17.07
CA LEU A 364 -21.33 10.58 15.95
C LEU A 364 -20.09 11.52 15.93
N SER A 365 -20.21 12.76 16.42
CA SER A 365 -19.08 13.71 16.52
C SER A 365 -18.09 13.26 17.59
N GLU A 366 -18.58 12.90 18.77
CA GLU A 366 -17.79 12.35 19.87
C GLU A 366 -17.15 11.01 19.47
N LEU A 367 -17.89 10.15 18.77
CA LEU A 367 -17.39 8.86 18.28
C LEU A 367 -16.22 9.05 17.32
N THR A 368 -16.38 9.89 16.30
CA THR A 368 -15.34 10.15 15.28
C THR A 368 -14.13 10.88 15.86
N GLN A 369 -14.31 11.76 16.85
CA GLN A 369 -13.17 12.37 17.53
C GLN A 369 -12.44 11.38 18.43
N THR A 370 -13.18 10.56 19.19
CA THR A 370 -12.62 9.56 20.10
C THR A 370 -11.74 8.57 19.35
N VAL A 371 -12.17 8.06 18.20
CA VAL A 371 -11.36 7.12 17.41
C VAL A 371 -10.05 7.75 16.94
N LEU A 372 -10.05 9.01 16.50
CA LEU A 372 -8.82 9.68 16.04
C LEU A 372 -7.86 10.00 17.18
N ASP A 373 -8.39 10.39 18.34
CA ASP A 373 -7.58 10.62 19.54
C ASP A 373 -6.92 9.33 20.02
N ASP A 374 -7.68 8.23 20.01
CA ASP A 374 -7.20 6.91 20.40
C ASP A 374 -6.12 6.37 19.44
N LEU A 375 -6.29 6.57 18.13
CA LEU A 375 -5.28 6.21 17.12
C LEU A 375 -3.92 6.89 17.40
N ALA A 376 -3.95 8.17 17.75
CA ALA A 376 -2.74 8.92 18.10
C ALA A 376 -2.14 8.48 19.44
N GLN A 377 -2.98 8.26 20.47
CA GLN A 377 -2.54 7.96 21.83
C GLN A 377 -2.09 6.52 22.05
N HIS A 378 -2.71 5.55 21.39
CA HIS A 378 -2.52 4.12 21.67
C HIS A 378 -1.81 3.36 20.55
N LEU A 379 -1.86 3.85 19.31
CA LEU A 379 -1.26 3.18 18.15
C LEU A 379 -0.19 4.02 17.43
N ASP A 380 0.16 5.20 17.96
CA ASP A 380 1.13 6.13 17.36
C ASP A 380 0.81 6.45 15.88
N MET A 381 -0.47 6.74 15.62
CA MET A 381 -0.98 7.14 14.31
C MET A 381 -1.43 8.60 14.36
N GLN A 382 -0.47 9.52 14.14
CA GLN A 382 -0.66 10.95 14.40
C GLN A 382 -1.53 11.66 13.35
N HIS A 383 -1.53 11.18 12.10
CA HIS A 383 -2.28 11.77 11.00
C HIS A 383 -3.39 10.81 10.57
N SER A 384 -4.62 11.19 10.84
CA SER A 384 -5.78 10.34 10.63
C SER A 384 -7.04 11.14 10.31
N MET A 385 -7.96 10.54 9.56
CA MET A 385 -9.25 11.14 9.26
C MET A 385 -10.34 10.07 9.11
N VAL A 386 -11.57 10.47 9.38
CA VAL A 386 -12.78 9.68 9.10
C VAL A 386 -13.56 10.39 8.00
N LEU A 387 -13.89 9.64 6.95
CA LEU A 387 -14.79 10.08 5.90
C LEU A 387 -16.07 9.25 5.94
N LEU A 388 -17.22 9.87 5.68
CA LEU A 388 -18.51 9.20 5.57
C LEU A 388 -19.03 9.27 4.14
N LEU A 389 -19.78 8.24 3.73
CA LEU A 389 -20.35 8.14 2.40
C LEU A 389 -21.58 9.04 2.27
N ASP A 390 -21.66 9.79 1.18
CA ASP A 390 -22.91 10.30 0.62
C ASP A 390 -23.38 9.40 -0.52
N PRO A 391 -24.41 8.56 -0.29
CA PRO A 391 -24.95 7.68 -1.31
C PRO A 391 -25.51 8.45 -2.51
N ALA A 392 -26.07 9.65 -2.31
CA ALA A 392 -26.70 10.42 -3.37
C ALA A 392 -25.67 10.97 -4.36
N ARG A 393 -24.48 11.33 -3.86
CA ARG A 393 -23.38 11.87 -4.67
C ARG A 393 -22.33 10.83 -5.06
N SER A 394 -22.43 9.61 -4.56
CA SER A 394 -21.39 8.58 -4.70
C SER A 394 -19.99 9.09 -4.33
N ALA A 395 -19.92 9.88 -3.25
CA ALA A 395 -18.72 10.54 -2.78
C ALA A 395 -18.54 10.38 -1.27
N LEU A 396 -17.30 10.33 -0.81
CA LEU A 396 -16.91 10.37 0.59
C LEU A 396 -16.62 11.81 0.99
N TYR A 397 -16.96 12.21 2.21
CA TYR A 397 -16.57 13.52 2.73
C TYR A 397 -15.96 13.43 4.13
N ALA A 398 -14.93 14.22 4.38
CA ALA A 398 -14.25 14.25 5.67
C ALA A 398 -15.15 14.84 6.77
N VAL A 399 -15.38 14.08 7.83
CA VAL A 399 -16.18 14.51 9.00
C VAL A 399 -15.33 14.80 10.23
N ALA A 400 -14.16 14.17 10.31
CA ALA A 400 -13.18 14.43 11.36
C ALA A 400 -11.77 14.16 10.82
N SER A 401 -10.80 14.94 11.29
CA SER A 401 -9.39 14.79 10.96
C SER A 401 -8.52 15.18 12.15
N ARG A 402 -7.29 14.67 12.18
CA ARG A 402 -6.30 14.91 13.23
C ARG A 402 -4.90 14.94 12.64
N GLY A 403 -4.07 15.85 13.15
CA GLY A 403 -2.64 15.94 12.84
C GLY A 403 -2.29 16.79 11.62
N TYR A 404 -3.28 17.27 10.86
CA TYR A 404 -3.05 18.10 9.67
C TYR A 404 -2.99 19.59 10.00
N ALA A 405 -2.36 20.37 9.13
CA ALA A 405 -2.30 21.83 9.24
C ALA A 405 -3.70 22.47 9.13
N ASP A 406 -4.50 21.97 8.18
CA ASP A 406 -5.90 22.34 7.99
C ASP A 406 -6.79 21.15 8.34
N SER A 407 -7.98 21.41 8.90
CA SER A 407 -8.89 20.31 9.23
C SER A 407 -9.41 19.62 7.97
N GLY A 408 -9.67 20.38 6.90
CA GLY A 408 -10.21 19.83 5.65
C GLY A 408 -11.56 19.11 5.80
N VAL A 409 -12.27 19.34 6.90
CA VAL A 409 -13.63 18.85 7.12
C VAL A 409 -14.54 19.43 6.04
N GLY A 410 -15.30 18.54 5.38
CA GLY A 410 -16.11 18.87 4.21
C GLY A 410 -15.42 18.70 2.87
N ALA A 411 -14.13 18.36 2.83
CA ALA A 411 -13.49 17.92 1.60
C ALA A 411 -14.16 16.66 1.08
N GLU A 412 -14.40 16.60 -0.23
CA GLU A 412 -15.08 15.50 -0.91
C GLU A 412 -14.08 14.68 -1.74
N ILE A 413 -14.28 13.35 -1.83
CA ILE A 413 -13.52 12.43 -2.67
C ILE A 413 -14.51 11.49 -3.36
N ALA A 414 -14.45 11.40 -4.69
CA ALA A 414 -15.29 10.46 -5.42
C ALA A 414 -14.90 8.99 -5.11
N LEU A 415 -15.88 8.09 -5.12
CA LEU A 415 -15.58 6.65 -5.08
C LEU A 415 -14.74 6.24 -6.29
N GLY A 416 -13.74 5.38 -6.06
CA GLY A 416 -12.75 4.97 -7.07
C GLY A 416 -11.58 5.95 -7.26
N GLN A 417 -11.59 7.11 -6.59
CA GLN A 417 -10.51 8.10 -6.71
C GLN A 417 -9.50 8.01 -5.57
N GLY A 418 -8.23 7.86 -5.91
CA GLY A 418 -7.14 7.72 -4.93
C GLY A 418 -7.30 6.51 -3.99
N VAL A 419 -6.40 6.39 -3.02
CA VAL A 419 -6.40 5.24 -2.09
C VAL A 419 -7.68 5.16 -1.25
N ILE A 420 -8.23 6.31 -0.85
CA ILE A 420 -9.46 6.41 -0.04
C ILE A 420 -10.68 5.99 -0.86
N GLY A 421 -10.86 6.57 -2.05
CA GLY A 421 -12.02 6.29 -2.91
C GLY A 421 -12.02 4.85 -3.42
N VAL A 422 -10.84 4.30 -3.78
CA VAL A 422 -10.72 2.89 -4.19
C VAL A 422 -11.05 1.95 -3.04
N ALA A 423 -10.53 2.19 -1.82
CA ALA A 423 -10.85 1.39 -0.65
C ALA A 423 -12.35 1.37 -0.35
N GLY A 424 -13.01 2.54 -0.45
CA GLY A 424 -14.45 2.65 -0.31
C GLY A 424 -15.22 1.88 -1.39
N GLN A 425 -14.90 2.11 -2.67
CA GLN A 425 -15.61 1.48 -3.80
C GLN A 425 -15.52 -0.05 -3.76
N GLN A 426 -14.32 -0.57 -3.51
CA GLN A 426 -14.03 -2.00 -3.51
C GLN A 426 -14.32 -2.68 -2.18
N ARG A 427 -14.59 -1.89 -1.12
CA ARG A 427 -14.82 -2.36 0.25
C ARG A 427 -13.70 -3.28 0.73
N THR A 428 -12.47 -2.96 0.35
CA THR A 428 -11.25 -3.63 0.77
C THR A 428 -10.24 -2.62 1.32
N PRO A 429 -9.45 -2.98 2.36
CA PRO A 429 -8.34 -2.14 2.79
C PRO A 429 -7.32 -1.93 1.67
N ILE A 430 -6.76 -0.72 1.60
CA ILE A 430 -5.68 -0.36 0.68
C ILE A 430 -4.52 0.19 1.51
N ARG A 431 -3.39 -0.52 1.47
CA ARG A 431 -2.17 -0.16 2.19
C ARG A 431 -1.03 0.08 1.21
N ILE A 432 -0.42 1.26 1.32
CA ILE A 432 0.71 1.71 0.52
C ILE A 432 1.87 2.02 1.48
N GLY A 433 3.00 1.34 1.28
CA GLY A 433 4.26 1.67 1.94
C GLY A 433 5.28 2.06 0.87
N TYR A 434 5.76 3.30 0.89
CA TYR A 434 6.81 3.73 -0.04
C TYR A 434 8.15 3.19 0.46
N TYR A 435 8.94 2.65 -0.47
CA TYR A 435 10.19 1.99 -0.14
C TYR A 435 11.42 2.83 -0.52
N THR A 436 11.35 3.58 -1.62
CA THR A 436 12.42 4.46 -2.10
C THR A 436 12.01 5.93 -1.96
N GLN A 437 12.99 6.83 -1.85
CA GLN A 437 12.80 8.23 -1.44
C GLN A 437 12.08 9.15 -2.46
N ASP A 438 11.43 8.64 -3.51
CA ASP A 438 10.86 9.49 -4.56
C ASP A 438 9.34 9.69 -4.50
N SER A 439 8.99 10.94 -4.16
CA SER A 439 7.69 11.60 -3.97
C SER A 439 6.72 11.61 -5.17
N ALA A 440 6.94 10.79 -6.20
CA ALA A 440 6.27 10.94 -7.51
C ALA A 440 4.77 10.57 -7.51
N TYR A 441 4.30 9.65 -6.65
CA TYR A 441 2.87 9.27 -6.60
C TYR A 441 1.99 10.38 -6.04
N SER A 442 2.42 10.96 -4.92
CA SER A 442 1.71 12.04 -4.22
C SER A 442 1.57 13.31 -5.07
N GLN A 443 2.45 13.49 -6.04
CA GLN A 443 2.40 14.59 -7.02
C GLN A 443 1.56 14.22 -8.25
N ALA A 444 1.64 12.97 -8.75
CA ALA A 444 0.87 12.53 -9.92
C ALA A 444 -0.64 12.43 -9.65
N ILE A 445 -1.06 11.92 -8.49
CA ILE A 445 -2.49 11.89 -8.14
C ILE A 445 -3.03 13.29 -7.84
N ARG A 446 -2.24 14.18 -7.22
CA ARG A 446 -2.61 15.60 -7.08
C ARG A 446 -2.68 16.33 -8.42
N ALA A 447 -1.85 15.96 -9.39
CA ALA A 447 -1.91 16.48 -10.75
C ALA A 447 -3.13 15.95 -11.53
N GLU A 448 -3.48 14.67 -11.39
CA GLU A 448 -4.70 14.09 -11.99
C GLU A 448 -5.99 14.66 -11.35
N LEU A 449 -5.96 14.99 -10.06
CA LEU A 449 -6.98 15.80 -9.37
C LEU A 449 -7.01 17.27 -9.87
N GLY A 450 -5.95 17.75 -10.49
CA GLY A 450 -5.80 19.14 -10.95
C GLY A 450 -6.26 19.40 -12.39
N ASP A 451 -6.46 18.34 -13.19
CA ASP A 451 -6.68 18.39 -14.64
C ASP A 451 -8.01 17.75 -15.12
N ALA A 452 -8.84 17.22 -14.23
CA ALA A 452 -10.24 16.92 -14.56
C ALA A 452 -11.05 18.24 -14.54
N GLU A 453 -11.13 18.88 -15.71
CA GLU A 453 -12.06 19.99 -16.05
C GLU A 453 -12.35 20.98 -14.90
N ARG A 454 -11.44 21.95 -14.72
CA ARG A 454 -11.72 23.19 -13.98
C ARG A 454 -12.88 23.96 -14.64
N HIS A 455 -14.11 23.54 -14.36
CA HIS A 455 -15.28 24.37 -14.54
C HIS A 455 -15.15 25.54 -13.54
N ALA A 456 -15.16 26.74 -14.10
CA ALA A 456 -14.63 27.96 -13.50
C ALA A 456 -15.41 28.57 -12.31
N LEU A 457 -16.07 27.78 -11.46
CA LEU A 457 -16.85 28.30 -10.32
C LEU A 457 -16.87 27.45 -9.03
N GLU A 458 -16.06 26.40 -8.87
CA GLU A 458 -16.12 25.56 -7.66
C GLU A 458 -15.05 25.87 -6.60
N THR A 459 -15.48 26.50 -5.51
CA THR A 459 -14.71 26.70 -4.28
C THR A 459 -14.70 25.38 -3.48
N GLU A 460 -13.89 24.42 -3.90
CA GLU A 460 -13.75 23.14 -3.21
C GLU A 460 -12.85 23.25 -1.97
N ILE A 461 -13.27 22.64 -0.85
CA ILE A 461 -12.43 22.51 0.35
C ILE A 461 -11.37 21.45 0.03
N PRO A 462 -10.06 21.79 0.09
CA PRO A 462 -9.02 20.83 -0.23
C PRO A 462 -8.99 19.70 0.80
N LEU A 463 -8.80 18.48 0.32
CA LEU A 463 -8.58 17.32 1.19
C LEU A 463 -7.29 17.55 2.00
N PRO A 464 -7.33 17.41 3.34
CA PRO A 464 -6.14 17.57 4.15
C PRO A 464 -5.20 16.38 3.88
N GLY A 465 -3.90 16.61 3.93
CA GLY A 465 -2.94 15.53 3.74
C GLY A 465 -1.50 15.98 3.88
N LEU A 466 -0.61 15.04 4.15
CA LEU A 466 0.81 15.30 4.23
C LEU A 466 1.37 15.75 2.86
N PRO A 467 2.40 16.61 2.83
CA PRO A 467 3.07 16.97 1.58
C PRO A 467 3.74 15.74 0.94
N GLN A 468 4.35 14.90 1.78
CA GLN A 468 5.09 13.70 1.39
C GLN A 468 4.68 12.53 2.32
N PRO A 469 3.51 11.92 2.06
CA PRO A 469 3.12 10.72 2.78
C PRO A 469 3.92 9.52 2.25
N HIS A 470 4.68 8.91 3.13
CA HIS A 470 5.58 7.78 2.87
C HIS A 470 4.98 6.43 3.32
N SER A 471 3.84 6.46 3.99
CA SER A 471 3.03 5.29 4.28
C SER A 471 1.57 5.71 4.45
N GLN A 472 0.64 4.97 3.86
CA GLN A 472 -0.80 5.27 3.87
C GLN A 472 -1.61 3.98 4.03
N LEU A 473 -2.71 4.05 4.77
CA LEU A 473 -3.64 2.94 4.95
C LEU A 473 -5.07 3.47 5.00
N ALA A 474 -5.87 3.05 4.01
CA ALA A 474 -7.30 3.33 3.92
C ALA A 474 -8.10 2.06 4.24
N VAL A 475 -8.98 2.12 5.23
CA VAL A 475 -9.80 0.99 5.68
C VAL A 475 -11.28 1.34 5.55
N PRO A 476 -12.06 0.58 4.76
CA PRO A 476 -13.49 0.83 4.62
C PRO A 476 -14.23 0.52 5.92
N ILE A 477 -15.13 1.41 6.31
CA ILE A 477 -16.06 1.24 7.41
C ILE A 477 -17.34 0.64 6.83
N CYS A 478 -17.58 -0.64 7.08
CA CYS A 478 -18.71 -1.37 6.52
C CYS A 478 -19.58 -1.98 7.63
N GLN A 479 -20.90 -2.03 7.39
CA GLN A 479 -21.85 -2.78 8.22
C GLN A 479 -22.77 -3.60 7.32
N SER A 480 -22.91 -4.90 7.58
CA SER A 480 -23.73 -5.83 6.78
C SER A 480 -23.49 -5.73 5.26
N GLY A 481 -22.22 -5.56 4.85
CA GLY A 481 -21.81 -5.41 3.46
C GLY A 481 -22.02 -4.03 2.84
N ARG A 482 -22.66 -3.09 3.54
CA ARG A 482 -22.85 -1.69 3.10
C ARG A 482 -21.69 -0.82 3.57
N LEU A 483 -21.15 0.00 2.66
CA LEU A 483 -20.18 1.03 2.99
C LEU A 483 -20.84 2.19 3.75
N LEU A 484 -20.26 2.57 4.87
CA LEU A 484 -20.65 3.74 5.66
C LEU A 484 -19.62 4.87 5.50
N GLY A 485 -18.35 4.54 5.29
CA GLY A 485 -17.27 5.50 5.25
C GLY A 485 -15.90 4.86 5.08
N VAL A 486 -14.84 5.63 5.29
CA VAL A 486 -13.45 5.15 5.28
C VAL A 486 -12.70 5.77 6.46
N LEU A 487 -11.97 4.93 7.19
CA LEU A 487 -10.95 5.34 8.15
C LEU A 487 -9.61 5.41 7.42
N PHE A 488 -8.94 6.55 7.47
CA PHE A 488 -7.67 6.76 6.78
C PHE A 488 -6.59 7.22 7.73
N VAL A 489 -5.39 6.65 7.58
CA VAL A 489 -4.19 7.05 8.31
C VAL A 489 -3.00 7.22 7.36
N GLU A 490 -2.11 8.16 7.67
CA GLU A 490 -0.87 8.36 6.92
C GLU A 490 0.34 8.73 7.80
N SER A 491 1.53 8.59 7.24
CA SER A 491 2.79 8.87 7.94
C SER A 491 3.86 9.38 6.99
N THR A 492 4.75 10.22 7.51
CA THR A 492 6.01 10.61 6.85
C THR A 492 7.09 9.53 6.94
N ARG A 493 6.87 8.46 7.71
CA ARG A 493 7.80 7.32 7.79
C ARG A 493 7.48 6.29 6.71
N ASN A 494 8.52 5.85 6.00
CA ASN A 494 8.45 4.72 5.06
C ASN A 494 8.00 3.46 5.79
N LEU A 495 7.17 2.63 5.13
CA LEU A 495 6.72 1.33 5.64
C LEU A 495 6.15 1.35 7.07
N ARG A 496 5.55 2.46 7.50
CA ARG A 496 5.05 2.61 8.87
C ARG A 496 3.93 1.61 9.21
N PHE A 497 3.04 1.33 8.26
CA PHE A 497 1.90 0.45 8.49
C PHE A 497 2.20 -0.93 7.95
N ASP A 498 2.18 -1.93 8.84
CA ASP A 498 2.34 -3.34 8.50
C ASP A 498 0.98 -4.05 8.38
N ALA A 499 1.02 -5.33 8.01
CA ALA A 499 -0.16 -6.19 7.96
C ALA A 499 -0.95 -6.30 9.29
N ALA A 500 -0.29 -6.14 10.44
CA ALA A 500 -0.95 -6.22 11.74
C ALA A 500 -1.65 -4.89 12.10
N ASP A 501 -1.10 -3.75 11.69
CA ASP A 501 -1.79 -2.46 11.74
C ASP A 501 -3.04 -2.47 10.85
N GLU A 502 -2.96 -3.08 9.66
CA GLU A 502 -4.12 -3.27 8.78
C GLU A 502 -5.24 -4.07 9.46
N ASP A 503 -4.93 -5.26 10.00
CA ASP A 503 -5.90 -6.09 10.72
C ASP A 503 -6.50 -5.34 11.93
N THR A 504 -5.65 -4.59 12.65
CA THR A 504 -6.06 -3.77 13.81
C THR A 504 -7.08 -2.72 13.39
N LEU A 505 -6.79 -1.97 12.32
CA LEU A 505 -7.70 -0.94 11.82
C LEU A 505 -8.97 -1.53 11.19
N VAL A 506 -8.90 -2.71 10.57
CA VAL A 506 -10.09 -3.42 10.07
C VAL A 506 -11.04 -3.78 11.21
N VAL A 507 -10.52 -4.34 12.32
CA VAL A 507 -11.34 -4.65 13.50
C VAL A 507 -11.92 -3.37 14.12
N LEU A 508 -11.12 -2.31 14.20
CA LEU A 508 -11.58 -1.01 14.69
C LEU A 508 -12.68 -0.42 13.81
N ALA A 509 -12.52 -0.47 12.48
CA ALA A 509 -13.49 0.04 11.52
C ALA A 509 -14.81 -0.73 11.59
N GLN A 510 -14.78 -2.04 11.87
CA GLN A 510 -15.99 -2.83 12.12
C GLN A 510 -16.73 -2.34 13.38
N GLN A 511 -16.02 -2.13 14.49
CA GLN A 511 -16.62 -1.60 15.73
C GLN A 511 -17.17 -0.18 15.54
N LEU A 512 -16.42 0.66 14.81
CA LEU A 512 -16.85 2.00 14.44
C LEU A 512 -18.13 1.97 13.60
N GLY A 513 -18.20 1.08 12.60
CA GLY A 513 -19.40 0.91 11.77
C GLY A 513 -20.63 0.48 12.57
N GLN A 514 -20.46 -0.44 13.52
CA GLN A 514 -21.53 -0.85 14.44
C GLN A 514 -22.01 0.33 15.31
N ALA A 515 -21.09 1.09 15.89
CA ALA A 515 -21.41 2.24 16.72
C ALA A 515 -22.11 3.35 15.93
N ILE A 516 -21.67 3.63 14.69
CA ILE A 516 -22.33 4.59 13.78
C ILE A 516 -23.79 4.20 13.55
N VAL A 517 -24.06 2.94 13.21
CA VAL A 517 -25.44 2.48 12.95
C VAL A 517 -26.31 2.55 14.20
N LEU A 518 -25.77 2.18 15.37
CA LEU A 518 -26.49 2.27 16.64
C LEU A 518 -26.85 3.71 17.00
N LEU A 519 -25.91 4.65 16.85
CA LEU A 519 -26.15 6.07 17.16
C LEU A 519 -27.17 6.69 16.19
N LEU A 520 -27.05 6.39 14.89
CA LEU A 520 -28.00 6.86 13.89
C LEU A 520 -29.43 6.38 14.18
N ALA A 521 -29.59 5.13 14.61
CA ALA A 521 -30.89 4.57 14.98
C ALA A 521 -31.46 5.16 16.29
N GLN A 522 -30.60 5.48 17.27
CA GLN A 522 -31.02 6.08 18.54
C GLN A 522 -31.37 7.57 18.42
N ALA A 523 -30.82 8.26 17.42
CA ALA A 523 -31.15 9.66 17.16
C ALA A 523 -32.62 9.88 16.71
N ASP A 524 -33.35 8.80 16.39
CA ASP A 524 -34.76 8.82 15.97
C ASP A 524 -35.78 8.71 17.12
N ASP A 525 -35.34 8.52 18.36
CA ASP A 525 -36.23 8.32 19.53
C ASP A 525 -36.89 9.65 19.99
N PRO A 526 -38.22 9.70 20.24
CA PRO A 526 -38.96 10.96 20.41
C PRO A 526 -38.80 11.52 21.82
N ALA A 527 -38.06 12.62 21.95
CA ALA A 527 -38.16 13.52 23.10
C ALA A 527 -38.38 14.95 22.60
N GLU A 528 -39.40 15.63 23.15
CA GLU A 528 -39.70 17.01 22.80
C GLU A 528 -38.48 17.92 23.06
N PRO A 529 -38.24 18.95 22.21
CA PRO A 529 -37.21 19.94 22.48
C PRO A 529 -37.53 20.64 23.81
N GLY A 530 -36.64 20.51 24.79
CA GLY A 530 -36.81 21.21 26.06
C GLY A 530 -36.73 22.73 25.85
N ALA A 531 -37.75 23.44 26.31
CA ALA A 531 -37.82 24.91 26.25
C ALA A 531 -36.82 25.53 27.25
N SER A 532 -35.55 25.63 26.85
CA SER A 532 -34.56 26.47 27.54
C SER A 532 -34.20 27.63 26.62
N ALA A 533 -34.45 28.86 27.09
CA ALA A 533 -34.32 30.09 26.32
C ALA A 533 -32.86 30.35 25.92
N ALA A 534 -32.62 30.58 24.62
CA ALA A 534 -31.32 30.99 24.13
C ALA A 534 -30.99 32.42 24.58
N PRO A 535 -29.70 32.76 24.77
CA PRO A 535 -29.27 34.15 24.96
C PRO A 535 -29.75 35.01 23.79
N THR A 536 -30.46 36.10 24.07
CA THR A 536 -30.88 37.06 23.04
C THR A 536 -29.67 37.92 22.66
N PRO A 537 -29.30 38.06 21.37
CA PRO A 537 -28.14 38.85 20.99
C PRO A 537 -28.32 40.33 21.40
N PRO A 538 -27.23 41.04 21.74
CA PRO A 538 -27.27 42.48 21.94
C PRO A 538 -27.82 43.18 20.69
N ARG A 539 -28.86 44.02 20.86
CA ARG A 539 -29.52 44.72 19.73
C ARG A 539 -28.60 45.69 18.98
N ASP A 540 -27.49 46.11 19.58
CA ASP A 540 -26.55 47.10 19.03
C ASP A 540 -25.33 46.50 18.31
N ALA A 541 -25.26 45.18 18.14
CA ALA A 541 -24.16 44.56 17.39
C ALA A 541 -24.36 44.70 15.87
N ALA A 542 -23.28 44.97 15.12
CA ALA A 542 -23.33 45.02 13.66
C ALA A 542 -23.89 43.69 13.09
N PRO A 543 -24.83 43.73 12.14
CA PRO A 543 -25.44 42.50 11.63
C PRO A 543 -24.44 41.64 10.86
N LEU A 544 -24.55 40.32 10.99
CA LEU A 544 -23.85 39.34 10.17
C LEU A 544 -24.67 39.09 8.91
N MET A 545 -24.06 39.27 7.73
CA MET A 545 -24.76 39.05 6.47
C MET A 545 -24.73 37.57 6.10
N VAL A 546 -25.90 36.97 5.89
CA VAL A 546 -26.03 35.57 5.46
C VAL A 546 -26.47 35.57 4.00
N ARG A 547 -25.54 35.27 3.10
CA ARG A 547 -25.81 35.17 1.66
C ARG A 547 -26.07 33.73 1.27
N HIS A 548 -27.17 33.48 0.56
CA HIS A 548 -27.54 32.16 0.06
C HIS A 548 -27.72 32.17 -1.47
N PHE A 549 -27.11 31.19 -2.11
CA PHE A 549 -27.24 30.93 -3.54
C PHE A 549 -28.08 29.67 -3.74
N ALA A 550 -29.32 29.85 -4.21
CA ALA A 550 -30.30 28.77 -4.31
C ALA A 550 -29.91 27.68 -5.33
N ALA A 551 -29.08 27.99 -6.33
CA ALA A 551 -28.70 27.05 -7.38
C ALA A 551 -27.98 25.78 -6.87
N ASN A 552 -27.22 25.90 -5.78
CA ASN A 552 -26.43 24.80 -5.21
C ASN A 552 -26.41 24.81 -3.67
N ASP A 553 -27.30 25.59 -3.05
CA ASP A 553 -27.37 25.83 -1.61
C ASP A 553 -26.06 26.31 -0.98
N SER A 554 -25.26 27.09 -1.70
CA SER A 554 -24.05 27.70 -1.13
C SER A 554 -24.41 28.83 -0.16
N VAL A 555 -23.76 28.82 0.99
CA VAL A 555 -23.94 29.81 2.06
C VAL A 555 -22.64 30.52 2.34
N PHE A 556 -22.72 31.84 2.48
CA PHE A 556 -21.63 32.71 2.90
C PHE A 556 -22.03 33.51 4.13
N LEU A 557 -21.08 33.66 5.08
CA LEU A 557 -21.19 34.58 6.21
C LEU A 557 -20.30 35.79 5.92
N ASP A 558 -20.94 36.95 5.72
CA ASP A 558 -20.37 38.13 5.06
C ASP A 558 -19.84 37.78 3.65
N GLU A 559 -18.52 37.81 3.47
CA GLU A 559 -17.82 37.44 2.24
C GLU A 559 -17.12 36.07 2.35
N HIS A 560 -17.31 35.34 3.45
CA HIS A 560 -16.59 34.08 3.72
C HIS A 560 -17.49 32.88 3.42
N TYR A 561 -16.99 31.97 2.58
CA TYR A 561 -17.69 30.73 2.25
C TYR A 561 -17.83 29.83 3.48
N LEU A 562 -19.07 29.46 3.81
CA LEU A 562 -19.38 28.54 4.90
C LEU A 562 -19.46 27.10 4.36
N ILE A 563 -20.45 26.82 3.51
CA ILE A 563 -20.84 25.45 3.11
C ILE A 563 -21.74 25.47 1.86
N LYS A 564 -21.92 24.32 1.19
CA LYS A 564 -22.85 24.13 0.05
C LYS A 564 -23.72 22.86 0.18
N GLY A 565 -24.73 22.72 -0.68
CA GLY A 565 -25.60 21.55 -0.75
C GLY A 565 -26.52 21.38 0.46
N VAL A 566 -26.84 20.13 0.80
CA VAL A 566 -27.82 19.79 1.86
C VAL A 566 -27.50 20.45 3.21
N ALA A 567 -26.23 20.52 3.61
CA ALA A 567 -25.85 21.18 4.85
C ALA A 567 -26.08 22.72 4.80
N GLY A 568 -25.92 23.33 3.63
CA GLY A 568 -26.30 24.73 3.40
C GLY A 568 -27.82 24.92 3.44
N ALA A 569 -28.59 24.01 2.83
CA ALA A 569 -30.05 24.02 2.92
C ALA A 569 -30.54 23.89 4.37
N ILE A 570 -29.94 22.98 5.16
CA ILE A 570 -30.21 22.84 6.60
C ILE A 570 -29.93 24.15 7.31
N PHE A 571 -28.75 24.75 7.13
CA PHE A 571 -28.40 26.02 7.77
C PHE A 571 -29.41 27.13 7.44
N MET A 572 -29.78 27.26 6.16
CA MET A 572 -30.75 28.26 5.73
C MET A 572 -32.14 28.04 6.30
N ARG A 573 -32.56 26.78 6.47
CA ARG A 573 -33.80 26.43 7.18
C ARG A 573 -33.76 26.92 8.63
N LEU A 574 -32.69 26.63 9.36
CA LEU A 574 -32.51 27.05 10.75
C LEU A 574 -32.51 28.58 10.89
N VAL A 575 -31.76 29.28 10.02
CA VAL A 575 -31.68 30.74 10.03
C VAL A 575 -33.03 31.39 9.66
N ARG A 576 -33.77 30.85 8.68
CA ARG A 576 -35.10 31.37 8.32
C ARG A 576 -36.09 31.24 9.48
N ASP A 577 -36.08 30.12 10.21
CA ASP A 577 -36.95 29.92 11.37
C ASP A 577 -36.56 30.85 12.53
N TYR A 578 -35.25 31.06 12.75
CA TYR A 578 -34.76 32.04 13.71
C TYR A 578 -35.20 33.48 13.38
N VAL A 579 -34.99 33.93 12.13
CA VAL A 579 -35.31 35.31 11.72
C VAL A 579 -36.83 35.56 11.70
N ARG A 580 -37.64 34.57 11.28
CA ARG A 580 -39.10 34.74 11.17
C ARG A 580 -39.84 34.54 12.49
N GLN A 581 -39.41 33.57 13.30
CA GLN A 581 -40.18 33.10 14.46
C GLN A 581 -39.42 33.25 15.78
N GLY A 582 -38.16 33.67 15.77
CA GLY A 582 -37.30 33.69 16.95
C GLY A 582 -36.93 32.29 17.45
N ARG A 583 -37.15 31.25 16.63
CA ARG A 583 -36.95 29.86 17.02
C ARG A 583 -35.46 29.54 17.12
N THR A 584 -35.05 28.90 18.21
CA THR A 584 -33.64 28.55 18.46
C THR A 584 -33.41 27.08 18.74
N ALA A 585 -34.43 26.30 19.08
CA ALA A 585 -34.30 24.87 19.40
C ALA A 585 -34.83 23.99 18.26
N PHE A 586 -34.02 22.99 17.89
CA PHE A 586 -34.29 22.10 16.77
C PHE A 586 -33.98 20.62 17.11
N SER A 587 -34.56 19.69 16.34
CA SER A 587 -34.32 18.25 16.46
C SER A 587 -33.94 17.60 15.13
N ASN A 588 -33.24 16.47 15.17
CA ASN A 588 -32.91 15.71 13.96
C ASN A 588 -34.19 15.21 13.28
N LYS A 589 -35.14 14.67 14.06
CA LYS A 589 -36.41 14.12 13.55
C LYS A 589 -37.20 15.11 12.72
N GLU A 590 -37.33 16.37 13.15
CA GLU A 590 -38.07 17.36 12.37
C GLU A 590 -37.36 17.72 11.06
N LEU A 591 -36.02 17.77 11.05
CA LEU A 591 -35.26 18.03 9.84
C LEU A 591 -35.40 16.86 8.85
N ARG A 592 -35.44 15.62 9.33
CA ARG A 592 -35.70 14.43 8.50
C ARG A 592 -37.06 14.45 7.83
N LEU A 593 -38.07 14.96 8.54
CA LEU A 593 -39.44 15.06 8.02
C LEU A 593 -39.63 16.25 7.06
N ASP A 594 -38.66 17.15 6.96
CA ASP A 594 -38.74 18.32 6.09
C ASP A 594 -38.36 17.95 4.65
N SER A 595 -39.37 17.67 3.83
CA SER A 595 -39.21 17.31 2.42
C SER A 595 -38.51 18.40 1.59
N ALA A 596 -38.45 19.65 2.07
CA ALA A 596 -37.76 20.74 1.38
C ALA A 596 -36.23 20.64 1.47
N LEU A 597 -35.69 19.82 2.39
CA LEU A 597 -34.25 19.61 2.55
C LEU A 597 -33.68 18.54 1.60
N GLY A 598 -34.53 17.80 0.88
CA GLY A 598 -34.10 16.80 -0.10
C GLY A 598 -33.27 15.65 0.49
N LEU A 599 -33.50 15.32 1.77
CA LEU A 599 -32.81 14.22 2.45
C LEU A 599 -33.32 12.86 1.91
N PRO A 600 -32.45 11.95 1.43
CA PRO A 600 -32.87 10.64 0.93
C PRO A 600 -33.34 9.68 2.05
N ASP A 601 -34.27 8.76 1.75
CA ASP A 601 -34.92 7.87 2.72
C ASP A 601 -33.96 6.90 3.46
N LEU A 602 -34.22 6.72 4.77
CA LEU A 602 -33.79 5.67 5.74
C LEU A 602 -32.29 5.33 5.89
N THR A 603 -31.40 5.98 5.15
CA THR A 603 -29.94 5.74 5.17
C THR A 603 -29.14 7.00 5.54
N ASP A 604 -29.83 7.89 6.22
CA ASP A 604 -29.71 9.34 6.21
C ASP A 604 -28.38 9.94 6.69
N ASN A 605 -27.87 10.90 5.91
CA ASN A 605 -26.61 11.61 6.15
C ASN A 605 -26.78 12.87 7.01
N LEU A 606 -27.99 13.14 7.51
CA LEU A 606 -28.30 14.34 8.29
C LEU A 606 -27.31 14.60 9.43
N GLU A 607 -27.01 13.60 10.26
CA GLU A 607 -26.09 13.78 11.39
C GLU A 607 -24.70 14.22 10.93
N ALA A 608 -24.19 13.62 9.88
CA ALA A 608 -22.87 13.94 9.38
C ALA A 608 -22.85 15.29 8.63
N ARG A 609 -23.98 15.71 8.02
CA ARG A 609 -24.17 17.09 7.52
C ARG A 609 -24.26 18.12 8.65
N LEU A 610 -24.89 17.78 9.79
CA LEU A 610 -24.93 18.61 10.98
C LEU A 610 -23.54 18.75 11.64
N ILE A 611 -22.77 17.66 11.72
CA ILE A 611 -21.37 17.69 12.19
C ILE A 611 -20.53 18.60 11.30
N LEU A 612 -20.67 18.43 9.97
CA LEU A 612 -19.98 19.26 9.00
C LEU A 612 -20.33 20.75 9.20
N LEU A 613 -21.62 21.07 9.32
CA LEU A 613 -22.09 22.44 9.53
C LEU A 613 -21.57 23.02 10.86
N ASP A 614 -21.66 22.27 11.95
CA ASP A 614 -21.19 22.68 13.27
C ASP A 614 -19.67 23.00 13.26
N ARG A 615 -18.85 22.09 12.71
CA ARG A 615 -17.41 22.31 12.59
C ARG A 615 -17.08 23.54 11.73
N ARG A 616 -17.76 23.73 10.60
CA ARG A 616 -17.53 24.90 9.73
C ARG A 616 -17.93 26.21 10.39
N LEU A 617 -19.00 26.22 11.19
CA LEU A 617 -19.39 27.37 11.99
C LEU A 617 -18.35 27.67 13.09
N ALA A 618 -17.85 26.63 13.77
CA ALA A 618 -16.82 26.75 14.80
C ALA A 618 -15.46 27.22 14.24
N GLU A 619 -15.05 26.77 13.05
CA GLU A 619 -13.83 27.22 12.36
C GLU A 619 -13.89 28.71 11.99
N GLN A 620 -15.05 29.18 11.50
CA GLN A 620 -15.20 30.56 11.04
C GLN A 620 -15.32 31.58 12.18
N GLN A 621 -15.81 31.16 13.36
CA GLN A 621 -15.99 31.99 14.56
C GLN A 621 -16.74 33.32 14.31
N ARG A 622 -17.76 33.30 13.42
CA ARG A 622 -18.50 34.50 13.00
C ARG A 622 -19.70 34.87 13.89
N GLY A 623 -19.83 34.23 15.06
CA GLY A 623 -20.91 34.48 16.01
C GLY A 623 -22.22 33.76 15.73
N VAL A 624 -22.18 32.67 14.95
CA VAL A 624 -23.28 31.70 14.80
C VAL A 624 -22.73 30.33 15.13
N LEU A 625 -23.41 29.58 16.00
CA LEU A 625 -22.96 28.29 16.53
C LEU A 625 -24.15 27.32 16.62
N LEU A 626 -23.87 26.02 16.56
CA LEU A 626 -24.82 24.98 16.92
C LEU A 626 -24.42 24.40 18.29
N GLU A 627 -25.25 24.62 19.30
CA GLU A 627 -25.03 24.08 20.64
C GLU A 627 -25.83 22.80 20.82
N LYS A 628 -25.17 21.69 21.18
CA LYS A 628 -25.87 20.43 21.45
C LYS A 628 -26.65 20.54 22.78
N THR A 629 -27.95 20.24 22.74
CA THR A 629 -28.83 20.30 23.92
C THR A 629 -29.32 18.92 24.38
N GLY A 630 -29.00 17.87 23.62
CA GLY A 630 -29.27 16.47 23.94
C GLY A 630 -29.02 15.56 22.74
N ARG A 631 -29.27 14.26 22.89
CA ARG A 631 -29.24 13.34 21.74
C ARG A 631 -30.28 13.77 20.70
N GLY A 632 -29.87 13.87 19.43
CA GLY A 632 -30.71 14.34 18.33
C GLY A 632 -31.27 15.75 18.47
N ARG A 633 -30.73 16.57 19.38
CA ARG A 633 -31.26 17.90 19.73
C ARG A 633 -30.15 18.92 19.83
N PHE A 634 -30.39 20.09 19.25
CA PHE A 634 -29.43 21.17 19.22
C PHE A 634 -30.13 22.52 19.20
N ARG A 635 -29.34 23.57 19.40
CA ARG A 635 -29.79 24.95 19.46
C ARG A 635 -28.94 25.80 18.53
N LEU A 636 -29.58 26.64 17.73
CA LEU A 636 -28.90 27.70 17.00
C LEU A 636 -28.62 28.86 17.96
N VAL A 637 -27.34 29.12 18.22
CA VAL A 637 -26.88 30.24 19.05
C VAL A 637 -26.38 31.36 18.14
N VAL A 638 -26.97 32.54 18.28
CA VAL A 638 -26.70 33.71 17.45
C VAL A 638 -26.22 34.84 18.35
N GLN A 639 -24.97 35.27 18.16
CA GLN A 639 -24.31 36.31 18.97
C GLN A 639 -24.47 37.71 18.37
N ARG A 640 -24.82 37.81 17.09
CA ARG A 640 -25.02 39.07 16.35
C ARG A 640 -26.30 38.98 15.50
N PRO A 641 -27.06 40.07 15.32
CA PRO A 641 -28.24 40.06 14.45
C PRO A 641 -27.92 39.51 13.05
N LEU A 642 -28.77 38.65 12.48
CA LEU A 642 -28.58 38.09 11.14
C LEU A 642 -29.35 38.88 10.10
N ARG A 643 -28.72 39.18 8.96
CA ARG A 643 -29.36 39.79 7.79
C ARG A 643 -29.26 38.85 6.59
N LEU A 644 -30.40 38.29 6.18
CA LEU A 644 -30.50 37.41 5.02
C LEU A 644 -30.43 38.21 3.72
N VAL A 645 -29.61 37.73 2.78
CA VAL A 645 -29.52 38.22 1.40
C VAL A 645 -29.68 37.01 0.48
N GLU A 646 -30.81 36.93 -0.20
CA GLU A 646 -31.07 35.88 -1.19
C GLU A 646 -30.66 36.39 -2.57
N THR A 647 -29.76 35.66 -3.21
CA THR A 647 -29.36 35.93 -4.60
C THR A 647 -30.07 34.91 -5.49
N PRO A 648 -31.01 35.32 -6.37
CA PRO A 648 -31.61 34.42 -7.34
C PRO A 648 -30.50 33.83 -8.22
N GLY A 649 -30.59 32.53 -8.53
CA GLY A 649 -29.74 31.94 -9.55
C GLY A 649 -30.00 32.67 -10.87
N SER A 650 -28.95 33.17 -11.51
CA SER A 650 -29.01 33.56 -12.92
C SER A 650 -29.21 32.29 -13.74
N ASP A 651 -30.38 32.16 -14.36
CA ASP A 651 -30.71 31.11 -15.35
C ASP A 651 -29.67 31.00 -16.48
#